data_AF-A0A7C2PNK6-F1
#
_entry.id   AF-A0A7C2PNK6-F1
#
_cell.length_a   1.000
_cell.length_b   1.000
_cell.length_c   1.000
_cell.angle_alpha   90.00
_cell.angle_beta   90.00
_cell.angle_gamma   90.00
#
_symmetry.space_group_name_H-M   'P 1'
#
loop_
_entity.id
_entity.type
_entity.pdbx_description
1 polymer ?
#
loop_
_entity_poly.entity_id
_entity_poly.type
_entity_poly.pdbx_seq_one_letter_code
_entity_poly.pdbx_strand_id
1 'polypeptide(L)'
;MVTLVYQTSTRRVAYWLRRLSILFCLMLLMTAWPAQSGAAHDEPSATLANLVCFDATEDAAIDRSPSSSPWRPLRNEVSFTTAAARVFSPPQAIFLVEDDDGDGDGGIDVDAFGQRFSIPPTTEQIIGSLRYRIVPDALGPNDSVTISLNLPDDPTPAGRVFAVDIPLSGRADGNWRSFTWAATDVASLVDQGAARLQITMRGVNDGTALALSFDDIEAQVCTRTLATLGGRVSQLNRDTADLSDVQVLLVRSDTNGQTVVATADVAPADDGFRYQFDVPPLADGERYQVWFVNQPLSGSRDQRRLGLLAGPVVSELAAGEEILDLDLELSSPRLLDPQPGARLVLREDSPVRLSIEPRGSEDELYQICLYDPVVIVPETGLPPQLCSPLLTADEPYIDLVPASFATFPLRYGHPYRWYAIVHDNRGTEQLPAYGYSFAERTITFLPEPPSLPVRPVDDEGLPDGLPSASWTVLIYVAADNALGDPLRTSAVARPDFELERLRSLATTYPNLSIVTFYDGYGSTGGQMCALRGSAVDCRNRLEPNSADPATLREFVRFGLTEFPATRTMLVLVGPAHPALGFGSDESVANIPAMTMADLGTALTNATTAAAKRLDLILMQAPLTANLNTALALAPAADYLVAPPGQIWRTAWLNRVLNRLNATNNTPREVAIDLPALYGNAVRADGVLREYALTALDLARADEVKAARDALAVELTRVLNERAAIMQLLLMDVRAGSTAYDSSGNGLINAMRDSLGERFPAPEDAFIDLGDFATALANAPALQAADLAAARTATLNLRNALGGSTPLVIATRRLANGQVGLPELPIGAGLAELFPHHALLGTQPLLVEYLLYRGQNDDWSAFVRQYLATDRPVGIGGVTDVPTGGTPFPLITGLPLAYDRYLPIVAR
;
A
#
# COMPACT_ATOMS: atom_id res chain seq x y z
N MET A 1 -77.06 1.46 -38.93
CA MET A 1 -75.65 1.34 -39.35
C MET A 1 -74.89 0.64 -38.24
N VAL A 2 -74.48 -0.60 -38.50
CA VAL A 2 -73.25 -1.26 -38.01
C VAL A 2 -73.16 -1.41 -36.47
N THR A 3 -73.71 -2.44 -35.83
CA THR A 3 -73.11 -3.80 -35.63
C THR A 3 -71.61 -3.82 -35.38
N LEU A 4 -71.20 -4.40 -34.23
CA LEU A 4 -69.82 -4.68 -33.78
C LEU A 4 -69.00 -3.41 -33.48
N VAL A 5 -68.72 -3.06 -32.23
CA VAL A 5 -67.80 -3.82 -31.37
C VAL A 5 -68.37 -3.94 -29.94
N TYR A 6 -68.91 -5.13 -29.69
CA TYR A 6 -69.08 -5.73 -28.38
C TYR A 6 -67.69 -5.93 -27.72
N GLN A 7 -67.64 -5.81 -26.39
CA GLN A 7 -66.65 -6.50 -25.54
C GLN A 7 -65.17 -6.12 -25.68
N THR A 8 -64.80 -4.93 -25.20
CA THR A 8 -63.58 -4.77 -24.36
C THR A 8 -63.68 -3.60 -23.36
N SER A 9 -64.86 -3.00 -23.17
CA SER A 9 -65.04 -1.86 -22.24
C SER A 9 -64.95 -2.24 -20.75
N THR A 10 -64.85 -3.53 -20.41
CA THR A 10 -64.70 -4.02 -19.03
C THR A 10 -63.26 -4.01 -18.50
N ARG A 11 -62.24 -3.67 -19.30
CA ARG A 11 -60.88 -3.42 -18.79
C ARG A 11 -60.54 -1.94 -18.56
N ARG A 12 -61.22 -0.99 -19.19
CA ARG A 12 -60.96 0.45 -18.98
C ARG A 12 -61.72 1.05 -17.80
N VAL A 13 -62.97 0.61 -17.53
CA VAL A 13 -63.72 1.07 -16.35
C VAL A 13 -63.14 0.47 -15.05
N ALA A 14 -62.65 -0.77 -15.09
CA ALA A 14 -61.94 -1.38 -13.95
C ALA A 14 -60.56 -0.73 -13.67
N TYR A 15 -59.89 -0.20 -14.71
CA TYR A 15 -58.60 0.50 -14.55
C TYR A 15 -58.77 1.89 -13.95
N TRP A 16 -59.81 2.63 -14.35
CA TRP A 16 -60.12 3.94 -13.78
C TRP A 16 -60.70 3.86 -12.37
N LEU A 17 -61.56 2.87 -12.07
CA LEU A 17 -62.01 2.64 -10.70
C LEU A 17 -60.89 2.12 -9.78
N ARG A 18 -59.97 1.25 -10.26
CA ARG A 18 -58.78 0.88 -9.47
C ARG A 18 -57.82 2.05 -9.26
N ARG A 19 -57.61 2.93 -10.24
CA ARG A 19 -56.77 4.12 -10.05
C ARG A 19 -57.41 5.16 -9.14
N LEU A 20 -58.73 5.35 -9.19
CA LEU A 20 -59.42 6.24 -8.23
C LEU A 20 -59.42 5.63 -6.81
N SER A 21 -59.64 4.33 -6.65
CA SER A 21 -59.56 3.67 -5.33
C SER A 21 -58.12 3.61 -4.79
N ILE A 22 -57.10 3.48 -5.65
CA ILE A 22 -55.68 3.52 -5.23
C ILE A 22 -55.24 4.95 -4.93
N LEU A 23 -55.70 5.98 -5.67
CA LEU A 23 -55.44 7.37 -5.31
C LEU A 23 -56.16 7.77 -4.01
N PHE A 24 -57.40 7.30 -3.80
CA PHE A 24 -58.13 7.59 -2.57
C PHE A 24 -57.56 6.82 -1.37
N CYS A 25 -57.07 5.58 -1.56
CA CYS A 25 -56.31 4.87 -0.53
C CYS A 25 -54.92 5.49 -0.29
N LEU A 26 -54.21 5.99 -1.30
CA LEU A 26 -52.92 6.69 -1.12
C LEU A 26 -53.10 8.05 -0.42
N MET A 27 -54.19 8.79 -0.72
CA MET A 27 -54.52 10.01 0.03
C MET A 27 -54.93 9.69 1.48
N LEU A 28 -55.72 8.65 1.73
CA LEU A 28 -56.06 8.22 3.10
C LEU A 28 -54.86 7.64 3.86
N LEU A 29 -53.90 6.99 3.19
CA LEU A 29 -52.63 6.54 3.80
C LEU A 29 -51.67 7.70 4.06
N MET A 30 -51.77 8.81 3.31
CA MET A 30 -51.00 10.04 3.59
C MET A 30 -51.62 10.93 4.67
N THR A 31 -52.92 10.80 4.98
CA THR A 31 -53.59 11.60 6.04
C THR A 31 -54.01 10.80 7.28
N ALA A 32 -53.78 9.49 7.30
CA ALA A 32 -54.14 8.61 8.42
C ALA A 32 -53.04 7.60 8.74
N TRP A 33 -51.81 8.09 8.91
CA TRP A 33 -51.02 7.53 10.00
C TRP A 33 -51.45 8.26 11.28
N PRO A 34 -51.94 7.55 12.31
CA PRO A 34 -51.77 8.10 13.63
C PRO A 34 -50.28 8.36 13.75
N ALA A 35 -49.90 9.57 14.17
CA ALA A 35 -48.62 9.68 14.85
C ALA A 35 -48.62 8.50 15.83
N GLN A 36 -47.69 7.55 15.64
CA GLN A 36 -47.05 7.04 16.83
C GLN A 36 -46.68 8.32 17.56
N SER A 37 -47.34 8.55 18.68
CA SER A 37 -46.75 9.29 19.77
C SER A 37 -45.46 8.53 20.09
N GLY A 38 -44.47 8.69 19.22
CA GLY A 38 -43.08 8.61 19.59
C GLY A 38 -43.00 9.53 20.79
N ALA A 39 -42.41 9.03 21.86
CA ALA A 39 -41.79 9.91 22.81
C ALA A 39 -41.14 11.03 21.98
N ALA A 40 -41.52 12.28 22.24
CA ALA A 40 -40.72 13.41 21.79
C ALA A 40 -39.31 13.12 22.33
N HIS A 41 -38.46 12.55 21.50
CA HIS A 41 -37.03 12.74 21.63
C HIS A 41 -36.83 14.13 21.07
N ASP A 42 -36.76 15.08 22.00
CA ASP A 42 -36.22 16.40 21.73
C ASP A 42 -34.87 16.17 21.03
N GLU A 43 -34.68 16.76 19.84
CA GLU A 43 -33.40 16.68 19.13
C GLU A 43 -32.28 17.16 20.07
N PRO A 44 -31.19 16.39 20.26
CA PRO A 44 -30.07 16.89 21.05
C PRO A 44 -29.45 18.08 20.33
N SER A 45 -29.18 19.15 21.09
CA SER A 45 -28.41 20.29 20.61
C SER A 45 -27.06 19.82 20.06
N ALA A 46 -26.59 20.43 18.96
CA ALA A 46 -25.37 20.04 18.27
C ALA A 46 -24.17 20.03 19.23
N THR A 47 -23.60 18.85 19.49
CA THR A 47 -22.30 18.67 20.13
C THR A 47 -21.20 18.94 19.11
N LEU A 48 -20.20 19.75 19.48
CA LEU A 48 -18.97 19.90 18.69
C LEU A 48 -18.18 18.58 18.79
N ALA A 49 -17.66 18.07 17.66
CA ALA A 49 -17.23 16.69 17.52
C ALA A 49 -15.96 16.25 18.30
N ASN A 50 -15.29 17.14 19.05
CA ASN A 50 -13.94 16.90 19.59
C ASN A 50 -13.76 17.28 21.08
N LEU A 51 -14.82 17.18 21.90
CA LEU A 51 -14.76 17.55 23.32
C LEU A 51 -14.71 16.32 24.23
N VAL A 52 -13.87 16.36 25.27
CA VAL A 52 -13.93 15.41 26.39
C VAL A 52 -14.67 16.07 27.54
N CYS A 53 -15.76 15.44 27.97
CA CYS A 53 -16.62 15.94 29.02
C CYS A 53 -16.36 15.18 30.32
N PHE A 54 -16.11 15.91 31.40
CA PHE A 54 -15.96 15.37 32.75
C PHE A 54 -17.22 15.68 33.55
N ASP A 55 -17.71 14.73 34.35
CA ASP A 55 -18.83 14.99 35.24
C ASP A 55 -18.42 15.99 36.32
N ALA A 56 -19.04 17.16 36.27
CA ALA A 56 -18.79 18.26 37.21
C ALA A 56 -19.62 18.11 38.49
N THR A 57 -20.60 17.19 38.50
CA THR A 57 -21.42 16.86 39.68
C THR A 57 -20.82 15.72 40.51
N GLU A 58 -19.78 15.05 40.01
CA GLU A 58 -18.93 14.05 40.69
C GLU A 58 -17.58 14.62 41.16
N ASP A 59 -17.54 15.87 41.63
CA ASP A 59 -16.32 16.46 42.21
C ASP A 59 -15.82 15.63 43.41
N ALA A 60 -14.58 15.10 43.32
CA ALA A 60 -13.93 14.31 44.36
C ALA A 60 -13.69 15.07 45.68
N ALA A 61 -13.86 16.40 45.70
CA ALA A 61 -13.87 17.20 46.92
C ALA A 61 -15.17 17.04 47.75
N ILE A 62 -16.18 16.35 47.22
CA ILE A 62 -17.46 16.08 47.88
C ILE A 62 -17.51 14.62 48.35
N ASP A 63 -17.16 14.38 49.62
CA ASP A 63 -17.25 13.05 50.25
C ASP A 63 -18.71 12.56 50.31
N ARG A 64 -19.00 11.46 49.61
CA ARG A 64 -20.32 10.83 49.58
C ARG A 64 -20.35 9.62 50.51
N SER A 65 -20.73 9.83 51.77
CA SER A 65 -21.38 8.76 52.54
C SER A 65 -22.79 8.55 51.97
N PRO A 66 -23.29 7.31 51.85
CA PRO A 66 -24.69 7.04 51.48
C PRO A 66 -25.71 7.74 52.40
N SER A 67 -25.28 8.18 53.59
CA SER A 67 -26.08 8.95 54.54
C SER A 67 -25.95 10.49 54.40
N SER A 68 -25.19 10.98 53.43
CA SER A 68 -24.89 12.41 53.23
C SER A 68 -25.19 12.88 51.80
N SER A 69 -26.24 12.35 51.18
CA SER A 69 -26.92 13.10 50.11
C SER A 69 -27.26 14.48 50.67
N PRO A 70 -26.89 15.60 50.02
CA PRO A 70 -27.19 16.96 50.50
C PRO A 70 -28.70 17.23 50.60
N TRP A 71 -29.53 16.32 50.09
CA TRP A 71 -30.97 16.36 50.14
C TRP A 71 -31.48 15.70 51.44
N ARG A 72 -31.78 16.54 52.46
CA ARG A 72 -32.39 16.09 53.72
C ARG A 72 -33.77 15.45 53.45
N PRO A 73 -34.04 14.23 53.95
CA PRO A 73 -35.36 13.62 53.85
C PRO A 73 -36.37 14.28 54.81
N LEU A 74 -37.48 14.79 54.27
CA LEU A 74 -38.65 15.22 55.03
C LEU A 74 -39.49 14.00 55.46
N ARG A 75 -39.17 13.50 56.67
CA ARG A 75 -39.92 12.64 57.61
C ARG A 75 -40.07 11.11 57.40
N ASN A 76 -40.31 10.50 58.57
CA ASN A 76 -39.93 9.17 59.07
C ASN A 76 -40.93 8.04 58.76
N GLU A 77 -40.45 6.86 58.35
CA GLU A 77 -40.75 5.55 58.97
C GLU A 77 -40.02 4.39 58.24
N VAL A 78 -40.00 3.22 58.89
CA VAL A 78 -38.94 2.19 58.88
C VAL A 78 -39.07 1.10 57.79
N SER A 79 -37.90 0.77 57.21
CA SER A 79 -37.34 -0.52 56.70
C SER A 79 -38.23 -1.77 56.45
N PHE A 80 -38.00 -2.45 55.31
CA PHE A 80 -37.86 -3.92 55.27
C PHE A 80 -36.82 -4.43 54.26
N THR A 81 -36.11 -5.47 54.70
CA THR A 81 -35.03 -6.22 54.04
C THR A 81 -35.51 -7.29 53.06
N THR A 82 -34.60 -7.60 52.11
CA THR A 82 -34.42 -8.82 51.30
C THR A 82 -35.42 -9.17 50.18
N ALA A 83 -35.04 -8.74 48.97
CA ALA A 83 -34.76 -9.55 47.78
C ALA A 83 -35.78 -10.64 47.36
N ALA A 84 -36.68 -10.28 46.45
CA ALA A 84 -36.77 -10.85 45.09
C ALA A 84 -38.05 -10.34 44.41
N ALA A 85 -37.91 -9.88 43.16
CA ALA A 85 -38.96 -9.39 42.26
C ALA A 85 -39.50 -7.97 42.53
N ARG A 86 -38.81 -6.96 41.98
CA ARG A 86 -39.34 -6.03 40.95
C ARG A 86 -38.22 -5.07 40.52
N VAL A 87 -38.20 -4.80 39.22
CA VAL A 87 -37.37 -3.81 38.51
C VAL A 87 -37.63 -2.42 39.10
N PHE A 88 -36.63 -1.53 39.08
CA PHE A 88 -36.56 -0.18 39.65
C PHE A 88 -36.14 -0.12 41.13
N SER A 89 -34.90 0.30 41.37
CA SER A 89 -34.52 0.96 42.62
C SER A 89 -35.50 2.12 42.88
N PRO A 90 -36.00 2.35 44.11
CA PRO A 90 -36.76 3.57 44.39
C PRO A 90 -35.85 4.78 44.11
N PRO A 91 -36.32 5.77 43.35
CA PRO A 91 -35.51 6.90 42.91
C PRO A 91 -35.08 7.73 44.13
N GLN A 92 -33.83 8.20 44.14
CA GLN A 92 -33.36 9.23 45.07
C GLN A 92 -33.90 10.60 44.63
N ALA A 93 -35.21 10.66 44.37
CA ALA A 93 -35.81 11.80 43.71
C ALA A 93 -35.92 12.99 44.66
N ILE A 94 -35.45 14.16 44.20
CA ILE A 94 -35.76 15.44 44.83
C ILE A 94 -37.24 15.70 44.53
N PHE A 95 -38.07 15.63 45.56
CA PHE A 95 -39.50 15.93 45.48
C PHE A 95 -39.72 17.34 46.00
N LEU A 96 -40.12 18.24 45.11
CA LEU A 96 -40.51 19.59 45.45
C LEU A 96 -42.02 19.71 45.28
N VAL A 97 -42.64 20.28 46.30
CA VAL A 97 -44.04 20.68 46.30
C VAL A 97 -43.99 22.15 46.65
N GLU A 98 -44.57 22.96 45.78
CA GLU A 98 -44.78 24.39 45.99
C GLU A 98 -45.38 24.61 47.40
N ASP A 99 -44.71 25.47 48.18
CA ASP A 99 -44.96 25.77 49.57
C ASP A 99 -45.99 26.91 49.65
N ASP A 100 -47.28 26.57 49.71
CA ASP A 100 -48.31 27.52 50.11
C ASP A 100 -48.13 27.84 51.61
N ASP A 101 -47.19 28.74 51.93
CA ASP A 101 -46.98 29.24 53.30
C ASP A 101 -48.14 30.15 53.77
N GLY A 102 -49.11 30.40 52.89
CA GLY A 102 -50.37 31.05 53.18
C GLY A 102 -50.21 32.51 53.57
N ASP A 103 -49.05 33.13 53.34
CA ASP A 103 -48.91 34.57 53.46
C ASP A 103 -49.24 35.25 52.12
N GLY A 104 -50.20 36.18 52.19
CA GLY A 104 -50.79 36.80 51.02
C GLY A 104 -49.91 37.92 50.46
N ASP A 105 -48.61 37.68 50.22
CA ASP A 105 -47.67 38.70 49.74
C ASP A 105 -47.31 38.63 48.24
N GLY A 106 -48.05 37.85 47.45
CA GLY A 106 -48.42 38.25 46.10
C GLY A 106 -47.64 37.65 44.93
N GLY A 107 -48.41 37.07 44.01
CA GLY A 107 -48.10 37.02 42.58
C GLY A 107 -46.85 36.22 42.19
N ILE A 108 -46.97 34.89 42.28
CA ILE A 108 -46.07 33.84 41.75
C ILE A 108 -45.09 33.31 42.81
N ASP A 109 -45.29 32.05 43.23
CA ASP A 109 -44.35 31.31 44.07
C ASP A 109 -43.22 30.71 43.19
N VAL A 110 -41.99 30.75 43.72
CA VAL A 110 -40.75 30.39 43.02
C VAL A 110 -39.85 29.58 43.94
N ASP A 111 -39.82 28.27 43.73
CA ASP A 111 -38.87 27.35 44.37
C ASP A 111 -37.63 27.14 43.51
N ALA A 112 -36.45 27.03 44.13
CA ALA A 112 -35.23 26.69 43.40
C ALA A 112 -34.26 25.85 44.23
N PHE A 113 -33.55 24.95 43.55
CA PHE A 113 -32.41 24.24 44.11
C PHE A 113 -31.24 24.25 43.13
N GLY A 114 -30.02 24.09 43.63
CA GLY A 114 -28.85 24.12 42.77
C GLY A 114 -27.56 23.74 43.46
N GLN A 115 -26.55 23.45 42.65
CA GLN A 115 -25.22 23.03 43.07
C GLN A 115 -24.15 23.84 42.35
N ARG A 116 -23.10 24.23 43.09
CA ARG A 116 -21.90 24.85 42.52
C ARG A 116 -20.90 23.78 42.09
N PHE A 117 -20.22 23.99 40.97
CA PHE A 117 -19.15 23.13 40.47
C PHE A 117 -18.02 23.97 39.84
N SER A 118 -16.84 23.36 39.74
CA SER A 118 -15.63 24.00 39.21
C SER A 118 -15.61 23.99 37.68
N ILE A 119 -15.11 25.07 37.06
CA ILE A 119 -14.97 25.19 35.61
C ILE A 119 -13.50 25.42 35.24
N PRO A 120 -12.86 24.48 34.53
CA PRO A 120 -11.52 24.68 33.98
C PRO A 120 -11.46 25.84 32.97
N PRO A 121 -10.32 26.55 32.86
CA PRO A 121 -10.12 27.63 31.89
C PRO A 121 -10.32 27.23 30.42
N THR A 122 -10.19 25.93 30.10
CA THR A 122 -10.28 25.36 28.74
C THR A 122 -11.69 24.86 28.39
N THR A 123 -12.69 25.23 29.18
CA THR A 123 -14.08 24.79 28.98
C THR A 123 -14.70 25.51 27.79
N GLU A 124 -15.14 24.76 26.79
CA GLU A 124 -15.85 25.29 25.62
C GLU A 124 -17.36 25.09 25.72
N GLN A 125 -17.81 24.04 26.40
CA GLN A 125 -19.23 23.69 26.50
C GLN A 125 -19.53 23.08 27.86
N ILE A 126 -20.74 23.31 28.36
CA ILE A 126 -21.29 22.58 29.50
C ILE A 126 -22.55 21.89 29.02
N ILE A 127 -22.60 20.58 29.15
CA ILE A 127 -23.77 19.78 28.80
C ILE A 127 -24.35 19.17 30.06
N GLY A 128 -25.61 18.78 30.03
CA GLY A 128 -26.19 18.06 31.15
C GLY A 128 -27.42 17.28 30.77
N SER A 129 -27.79 16.39 31.68
CA SER A 129 -28.99 15.59 31.56
C SER A 129 -29.70 15.54 32.91
N LEU A 130 -31.00 15.33 32.89
CA LEU A 130 -31.75 14.96 34.08
C LEU A 130 -32.91 14.05 33.72
N ARG A 131 -33.42 13.33 34.71
CA ARG A 131 -34.73 12.70 34.66
C ARG A 131 -35.72 13.47 35.51
N TYR A 132 -36.94 13.59 34.99
CA TYR A 132 -38.05 14.19 35.73
C TYR A 132 -39.33 13.39 35.56
N ARG A 133 -40.21 13.46 36.56
CA ARG A 133 -41.60 13.02 36.47
C ARG A 133 -42.49 14.09 37.08
N ILE A 134 -43.68 14.22 36.54
CA ILE A 134 -44.69 15.16 37.01
C ILE A 134 -45.85 14.35 37.55
N VAL A 135 -46.31 14.67 38.77
CA VAL A 135 -47.49 14.01 39.36
C VAL A 135 -48.71 14.25 38.47
N PRO A 136 -49.57 13.24 38.24
CA PRO A 136 -50.80 13.43 37.49
C PRO A 136 -51.63 14.61 38.01
N ASP A 137 -52.13 15.42 37.09
CA ASP A 137 -52.95 16.61 37.35
C ASP A 137 -52.26 17.74 38.14
N ALA A 138 -50.94 17.70 38.34
CA ALA A 138 -50.19 18.68 39.14
C ALA A 138 -49.60 19.86 38.34
N LEU A 139 -50.15 20.21 37.17
CA LEU A 139 -49.68 21.34 36.36
C LEU A 139 -50.78 22.38 36.16
N GLY A 140 -50.47 23.63 36.50
CA GLY A 140 -51.17 24.83 36.11
C GLY A 140 -50.81 25.31 34.69
N PRO A 141 -51.63 26.20 34.10
CA PRO A 141 -51.47 26.66 32.72
C PRO A 141 -50.23 27.53 32.45
N ASN A 142 -49.55 28.01 33.51
CA ASN A 142 -48.40 28.91 33.42
C ASN A 142 -47.17 28.38 34.18
N ASP A 143 -47.17 27.11 34.55
CA ASP A 143 -46.07 26.53 35.30
C ASP A 143 -44.85 26.39 34.38
N SER A 144 -43.68 26.74 34.91
CA SER A 144 -42.41 26.58 34.20
C SER A 144 -41.36 26.00 35.11
N VAL A 145 -40.56 25.09 34.57
CA VAL A 145 -39.33 24.64 35.21
C VAL A 145 -38.17 25.04 34.32
N THR A 146 -37.31 25.91 34.82
CA THR A 146 -36.13 26.40 34.12
C THR A 146 -34.88 25.75 34.70
N ILE A 147 -34.06 25.14 33.85
CA ILE A 147 -32.68 24.80 34.17
C ILE A 147 -31.83 26.00 33.78
N SER A 148 -30.97 26.49 34.68
CA SER A 148 -30.03 27.56 34.39
C SER A 148 -28.62 27.27 34.89
N LEU A 149 -27.64 27.83 34.18
CA LEU A 149 -26.27 28.00 34.67
C LEU A 149 -26.08 29.46 35.04
N ASN A 150 -25.69 29.68 36.29
CA ASN A 150 -25.50 31.00 36.84
C ASN A 150 -24.05 31.23 37.25
N LEU A 151 -23.68 32.51 37.37
CA LEU A 151 -22.48 32.93 38.08
C LEU A 151 -22.48 32.33 39.49
N PRO A 152 -21.30 31.91 40.02
CA PRO A 152 -21.23 31.05 41.19
C PRO A 152 -21.85 31.64 42.46
N ASP A 153 -21.82 32.97 42.59
CA ASP A 153 -22.30 33.69 43.77
C ASP A 153 -23.62 34.48 43.52
N ASP A 154 -24.25 34.34 42.35
CA ASP A 154 -25.53 35.00 42.00
C ASP A 154 -26.59 33.99 41.51
N PRO A 155 -27.40 33.40 42.41
CA PRO A 155 -28.46 32.45 42.05
C PRO A 155 -29.71 33.11 41.46
N THR A 156 -29.74 34.45 41.32
CA THR A 156 -30.93 35.14 40.83
C THR A 156 -31.03 35.08 39.29
N PRO A 157 -32.18 35.44 38.68
CA PRO A 157 -32.27 35.57 37.23
C PRO A 157 -31.26 36.56 36.63
N ALA A 158 -30.72 37.50 37.40
CA ALA A 158 -29.70 38.44 36.93
C ALA A 158 -28.31 37.79 36.75
N GLY A 159 -28.01 36.74 37.53
CA GLY A 159 -26.75 35.98 37.44
C GLY A 159 -26.74 34.88 36.38
N ARG A 160 -27.81 34.75 35.60
CA ARG A 160 -28.03 33.69 34.61
C ARG A 160 -27.18 33.91 33.35
N VAL A 161 -26.35 32.93 33.03
CA VAL A 161 -25.54 32.90 31.80
C VAL A 161 -26.22 32.02 30.74
N PHE A 162 -26.80 30.89 31.14
CA PHE A 162 -27.58 30.01 30.28
C PHE A 162 -28.90 29.64 30.97
N ALA A 163 -29.98 29.49 30.22
CA ALA A 163 -31.19 28.86 30.71
C ALA A 163 -32.01 28.19 29.61
N VAL A 164 -32.69 27.13 30.00
CA VAL A 164 -33.63 26.40 29.16
C VAL A 164 -34.81 25.90 29.99
N ASP A 165 -36.01 26.05 29.44
CA ASP A 165 -37.23 25.56 30.09
C ASP A 165 -37.49 24.10 29.73
N ILE A 166 -37.82 23.30 30.74
CA ILE A 166 -38.28 21.92 30.55
C ILE A 166 -39.72 21.99 30.01
N PRO A 167 -40.01 21.31 28.89
CA PRO A 167 -41.37 21.28 28.34
C PRO A 167 -42.32 20.52 29.27
N LEU A 168 -43.31 21.20 29.86
CA LEU A 168 -44.26 20.60 30.81
C LEU A 168 -45.61 20.20 30.18
N SER A 169 -46.00 20.83 29.06
CA SER A 169 -47.31 20.64 28.43
C SER A 169 -47.61 19.17 28.08
N GLY A 170 -48.72 18.64 28.59
CA GLY A 170 -49.16 17.26 28.35
C GLY A 170 -48.31 16.19 29.03
N ARG A 171 -47.46 16.56 30.00
CA ARG A 171 -46.51 15.64 30.65
C ARG A 171 -46.87 15.27 32.11
N ALA A 172 -48.00 15.75 32.64
CA ALA A 172 -48.54 15.35 33.95
C ALA A 172 -49.27 13.99 33.91
N ASP A 173 -48.55 12.92 33.59
CA ASP A 173 -49.07 11.56 33.49
C ASP A 173 -48.38 10.57 34.44
N GLY A 174 -47.51 11.06 35.32
CA GLY A 174 -46.75 10.26 36.28
C GLY A 174 -45.54 9.51 35.69
N ASN A 175 -45.27 9.63 34.38
CA ASN A 175 -44.17 8.92 33.73
C ASN A 175 -42.82 9.65 33.86
N TRP A 176 -41.75 8.90 34.10
CA TRP A 176 -40.37 9.41 34.05
C TRP A 176 -39.95 9.76 32.62
N ARG A 177 -39.24 10.86 32.48
CA ARG A 177 -38.73 11.40 31.21
C ARG A 177 -37.31 11.88 31.38
N SER A 178 -36.51 11.80 30.33
CA SER A 178 -35.18 12.42 30.28
C SER A 178 -35.26 13.79 29.61
N PHE A 179 -34.43 14.71 30.06
CA PHE A 179 -34.22 16.02 29.43
C PHE A 179 -32.71 16.26 29.35
N THR A 180 -32.23 16.73 28.20
CA THR A 180 -30.83 17.06 27.97
C THR A 180 -30.70 18.52 27.54
N TRP A 181 -29.58 19.13 27.88
CA TRP A 181 -29.31 20.53 27.58
C TRP A 181 -27.82 20.74 27.30
N ALA A 182 -27.51 21.82 26.58
CA ALA A 182 -26.15 22.18 26.21
C ALA A 182 -25.98 23.71 26.17
N ALA A 183 -24.98 24.21 26.88
CA ALA A 183 -24.59 25.62 26.94
C ALA A 183 -23.23 25.80 26.25
N THR A 184 -23.20 26.56 25.16
CA THR A 184 -21.98 26.85 24.38
C THR A 184 -21.42 28.26 24.61
N ASP A 185 -22.21 29.19 25.14
CA ASP A 185 -21.75 30.52 25.53
C ASP A 185 -21.49 30.57 27.04
N VAL A 186 -20.29 30.12 27.43
CA VAL A 186 -19.90 29.92 28.84
C VAL A 186 -18.70 30.79 29.27
N ALA A 187 -18.27 31.74 28.43
CA ALA A 187 -17.07 32.55 28.67
C ALA A 187 -17.08 33.25 30.03
N SER A 188 -18.23 33.83 30.42
CA SER A 188 -18.36 34.49 31.72
C SER A 188 -18.29 33.53 32.91
N LEU A 189 -18.58 32.25 32.73
CA LEU A 189 -18.43 31.22 33.76
C LEU A 189 -16.98 30.73 33.84
N VAL A 190 -16.29 30.65 32.69
CA VAL A 190 -14.86 30.35 32.58
C VAL A 190 -14.03 31.41 33.31
N ASP A 191 -14.35 32.70 33.11
CA ASP A 191 -13.69 33.82 33.80
C ASP A 191 -13.81 33.73 35.34
N GLN A 192 -14.90 33.15 35.84
CA GLN A 192 -15.12 32.96 37.29
C GLN A 192 -14.52 31.66 37.83
N GLY A 193 -14.07 30.74 36.96
CA GLY A 193 -13.54 29.43 37.32
C GLY A 193 -14.55 28.48 37.98
N ALA A 194 -15.84 28.84 38.01
CA ALA A 194 -16.91 28.06 38.62
C ALA A 194 -18.28 28.48 38.06
N ALA A 195 -19.25 27.57 38.13
CA ALA A 195 -20.66 27.86 37.85
C ALA A 195 -21.57 27.26 38.91
N ARG A 196 -22.82 27.70 38.87
CA ARG A 196 -23.91 27.13 39.64
C ARG A 196 -24.98 26.58 38.70
N LEU A 197 -25.22 25.27 38.73
CA LEU A 197 -26.41 24.66 38.14
C LEU A 197 -27.59 24.96 39.05
N GLN A 198 -28.67 25.48 38.49
CA GLN A 198 -29.89 25.80 39.23
C GLN A 198 -31.11 25.32 38.47
N ILE A 199 -32.04 24.69 39.18
CA ILE A 199 -33.36 24.32 38.67
C ILE A 199 -34.36 25.17 39.43
N THR A 200 -35.09 26.00 38.69
CA THR A 200 -36.07 26.94 39.22
C THR A 200 -37.45 26.53 38.75
N MET A 201 -38.36 26.33 39.70
CA MET A 201 -39.76 26.04 39.48
C MET A 201 -40.56 27.32 39.72
N ARG A 202 -41.55 27.56 38.87
CA ARG A 202 -42.41 28.74 38.97
C ARG A 202 -43.84 28.32 38.71
N GLY A 203 -44.72 28.54 39.68
CA GLY A 203 -46.16 28.31 39.57
C GLY A 203 -46.95 29.62 39.60
N VAL A 204 -48.21 29.59 39.13
CA VAL A 204 -49.14 30.72 39.25
C VAL A 204 -50.37 30.23 40.01
N ASN A 205 -50.55 30.72 41.25
CA ASN A 205 -51.57 30.36 42.24
C ASN A 205 -52.85 29.63 41.78
N ASP A 206 -53.17 28.61 42.60
CA ASP A 206 -54.44 27.97 42.93
C ASP A 206 -54.96 26.83 42.02
N GLY A 207 -54.56 25.60 42.34
CA GLY A 207 -55.35 24.43 41.91
C GLY A 207 -54.80 23.03 42.17
N THR A 208 -53.48 22.86 42.29
CA THR A 208 -52.76 21.62 42.63
C THR A 208 -51.28 22.03 42.67
N ALA A 209 -50.61 21.97 43.82
CA ALA A 209 -49.20 22.36 43.93
C ALA A 209 -48.35 21.67 42.86
N LEU A 210 -47.47 22.42 42.19
CA LEU A 210 -46.54 21.89 41.21
C LEU A 210 -45.68 20.80 41.88
N ALA A 211 -45.95 19.54 41.55
CA ALA A 211 -45.31 18.39 42.20
C ALA A 211 -44.43 17.63 41.20
N LEU A 212 -43.13 17.89 41.26
CA LEU A 212 -42.13 17.28 40.38
C LEU A 212 -41.12 16.45 41.18
N SER A 213 -40.69 15.36 40.54
CA SER A 213 -39.59 14.53 41.02
C SER A 213 -38.44 14.63 40.02
N PHE A 214 -37.24 14.99 40.47
CA PHE A 214 -36.02 14.98 39.65
C PHE A 214 -35.08 13.86 40.11
N ASP A 215 -34.43 13.17 39.17
CA ASP A 215 -33.44 12.13 39.42
C ASP A 215 -32.38 12.14 38.31
N ASP A 216 -31.26 11.42 38.48
CA ASP A 216 -30.18 11.30 37.49
C ASP A 216 -29.72 12.68 36.93
N ILE A 217 -29.56 13.69 37.81
CA ILE A 217 -29.12 15.03 37.40
C ILE A 217 -27.61 15.01 37.18
N GLU A 218 -27.19 15.29 35.95
CA GLU A 218 -25.80 15.30 35.51
C GLU A 218 -25.48 16.65 34.86
N ALA A 219 -24.29 17.18 35.14
CA ALA A 219 -23.70 18.27 34.38
C ALA A 219 -22.25 17.94 34.11
N GLN A 220 -21.85 17.99 32.85
CA GLN A 220 -20.52 17.69 32.40
C GLN A 220 -19.87 18.93 31.78
N VAL A 221 -18.62 19.17 32.16
CA VAL A 221 -17.80 20.24 31.64
C VAL A 221 -16.92 19.67 30.53
N CYS A 222 -17.09 20.21 29.32
CA CYS A 222 -16.47 19.73 28.10
C CYS A 222 -15.32 20.65 27.69
N THR A 223 -14.13 20.07 27.56
CA THR A 223 -12.88 20.79 27.23
C THR A 223 -12.27 20.23 25.93
N ARG A 224 -11.58 21.09 25.18
CA ARG A 224 -10.78 20.68 24.02
C ARG A 224 -9.50 20.00 24.52
N THR A 225 -9.29 18.74 24.15
CA THR A 225 -8.13 17.93 24.59
C THR A 225 -7.06 17.79 23.52
N LEU A 226 -7.39 18.04 22.26
CA LEU A 226 -6.48 17.95 21.12
C LEU A 226 -5.98 19.34 20.73
N ALA A 227 -4.72 19.39 20.34
CA ALA A 227 -4.09 20.53 19.68
C ALA A 227 -4.18 20.34 18.16
N THR A 228 -4.08 21.45 17.42
CA THR A 228 -4.14 21.44 15.96
C THR A 228 -2.80 21.82 15.36
N LEU A 229 -2.31 20.99 14.43
CA LEU A 229 -1.08 21.25 13.68
C LEU A 229 -1.42 21.36 12.20
N GLY A 230 -0.83 22.30 11.47
CA GLY A 230 -1.09 22.48 10.05
C GLY A 230 -0.06 23.37 9.35
N GLY A 231 -0.16 23.45 8.03
CA GLY A 231 0.75 24.23 7.21
C GLY A 231 0.29 24.35 5.77
N ARG A 232 0.92 25.24 5.01
CA ARG A 232 0.75 25.37 3.56
C ARG A 232 1.67 24.40 2.83
N VAL A 233 1.26 23.99 1.64
CA VAL A 233 2.05 23.15 0.75
C VAL A 233 2.25 23.85 -0.58
N SER A 234 3.49 23.90 -1.06
CA SER A 234 3.87 24.56 -2.31
C SER A 234 4.78 23.70 -3.18
N GLN A 235 4.83 24.03 -4.48
CA GLN A 235 5.68 23.41 -5.49
C GLN A 235 6.18 24.49 -6.48
N LEU A 236 7.28 25.15 -6.14
CA LEU A 236 7.87 26.27 -6.88
C LEU A 236 8.29 25.94 -8.32
N ASN A 237 8.70 24.71 -8.62
CA ASN A 237 9.13 24.31 -9.96
C ASN A 237 7.98 24.04 -10.96
N ARG A 238 6.78 24.56 -10.65
CA ARG A 238 5.56 24.42 -11.45
C ARG A 238 4.61 25.61 -11.24
N ASP A 239 4.31 26.33 -12.33
CA ASP A 239 3.48 27.53 -12.29
C ASP A 239 2.04 27.31 -11.76
N THR A 240 1.47 26.12 -12.02
CA THR A 240 0.16 25.70 -11.52
C THR A 240 0.23 24.23 -11.08
N ALA A 241 0.56 24.01 -9.81
CA ALA A 241 0.51 22.69 -9.20
C ALA A 241 -0.87 22.43 -8.58
N ASP A 242 -1.53 21.35 -8.99
CA ASP A 242 -2.59 20.77 -8.18
C ASP A 242 -1.92 19.85 -7.16
N LEU A 243 -2.14 20.13 -5.87
CA LEU A 243 -1.54 19.41 -4.75
C LEU A 243 -2.58 18.61 -3.97
N SER A 244 -3.79 18.45 -4.51
CA SER A 244 -4.88 17.69 -3.86
C SER A 244 -4.59 16.19 -3.73
N ASP A 245 -3.57 15.68 -4.45
CA ASP A 245 -3.10 14.30 -4.39
C ASP A 245 -1.99 14.08 -3.35
N VAL A 246 -1.58 15.13 -2.64
CA VAL A 246 -0.52 15.09 -1.62
C VAL A 246 -1.10 14.63 -0.30
N GLN A 247 -0.41 13.68 0.34
CA GLN A 247 -0.65 13.28 1.71
C GLN A 247 0.57 13.63 2.58
N VAL A 248 0.30 14.12 3.79
CA VAL A 248 1.30 14.52 4.77
C VAL A 248 1.17 13.60 5.99
N LEU A 249 2.30 13.17 6.53
CA LEU A 249 2.40 12.29 7.69
C LEU A 249 2.90 13.07 8.90
N LEU A 250 2.40 12.73 10.09
CA LEU A 250 2.93 13.22 11.35
C LEU A 250 3.61 12.09 12.11
N VAL A 251 4.90 12.27 12.41
CA VAL A 251 5.71 11.30 13.15
C VAL A 251 5.93 11.80 14.57
N ARG A 252 5.56 10.99 15.57
CA ARG A 252 5.91 11.24 16.97
C ARG A 252 7.20 10.53 17.33
N SER A 253 8.10 11.24 18.00
CA SER A 253 9.32 10.70 18.60
C SER A 253 9.21 10.73 20.11
N ASP A 254 9.45 9.59 20.77
CA ASP A 254 9.48 9.44 22.22
C ASP A 254 10.63 8.50 22.66
N THR A 255 10.71 8.15 23.94
CA THR A 255 11.78 7.27 24.47
C THR A 255 11.77 5.85 23.89
N ASN A 256 10.65 5.41 23.31
CA ASN A 256 10.49 4.08 22.71
C ASN A 256 10.79 4.07 21.21
N GLY A 257 11.00 5.23 20.58
CA GLY A 257 11.35 5.35 19.17
C GLY A 257 10.47 6.37 18.44
N GLN A 258 10.31 6.18 17.13
CA GLN A 258 9.48 7.05 16.30
C GLN A 258 8.36 6.28 15.62
N THR A 259 7.16 6.85 15.58
CA THR A 259 5.95 6.23 15.02
C THR A 259 5.13 7.24 14.23
N VAL A 260 4.50 6.82 13.12
CA VAL A 260 3.49 7.66 12.44
C VAL A 260 2.23 7.65 13.30
N VAL A 261 1.75 8.82 13.67
CA VAL A 261 0.59 8.98 14.57
C VAL A 261 -0.63 9.60 13.89
N ALA A 262 -0.45 10.30 12.76
CA ALA A 262 -1.54 10.88 11.99
C ALA A 262 -1.14 11.04 10.51
N THR A 263 -2.15 11.07 9.64
CA THR A 263 -2.02 11.38 8.20
C THR A 263 -3.07 12.43 7.82
N ALA A 264 -2.74 13.32 6.90
CA ALA A 264 -3.63 14.39 6.44
C ALA A 264 -3.53 14.56 4.93
N ASP A 265 -4.69 14.63 4.27
CA ASP A 265 -4.77 14.97 2.86
C ASP A 265 -4.68 16.49 2.69
N VAL A 266 -4.01 16.93 1.63
CA VAL A 266 -3.89 18.35 1.30
C VAL A 266 -5.16 18.82 0.58
N ALA A 267 -5.73 19.92 1.04
CA ALA A 267 -6.96 20.51 0.51
C ALA A 267 -6.72 21.94 -0.03
N PRO A 268 -7.46 22.37 -1.08
CA PRO A 268 -7.46 23.76 -1.51
C PRO A 268 -8.00 24.71 -0.42
N ALA A 269 -7.39 25.88 -0.29
CA ALA A 269 -7.76 26.97 0.60
C ALA A 269 -7.63 28.33 -0.12
N ASP A 270 -8.13 29.41 0.48
CA ASP A 270 -8.08 30.76 -0.11
C ASP A 270 -6.64 31.25 -0.39
N ASP A 271 -5.67 30.76 0.37
CA ASP A 271 -4.24 31.13 0.27
C ASP A 271 -3.35 30.04 -0.36
N GLY A 272 -3.94 29.02 -1.00
CA GLY A 272 -3.21 27.96 -1.69
C GLY A 272 -3.69 26.56 -1.31
N PHE A 273 -2.77 25.68 -0.93
CA PHE A 273 -3.07 24.31 -0.50
C PHE A 273 -2.60 24.12 0.94
N ARG A 274 -3.42 23.48 1.78
CA ARG A 274 -3.17 23.31 3.22
C ARG A 274 -3.45 21.89 3.70
N TYR A 275 -2.79 21.49 4.77
CA TYR A 275 -3.09 20.26 5.53
C TYR A 275 -3.28 20.59 7.02
N GLN A 276 -3.95 19.69 7.74
CA GLN A 276 -4.19 19.83 9.18
C GLN A 276 -4.29 18.45 9.87
N PHE A 277 -3.79 18.39 11.11
CA PHE A 277 -3.92 17.27 12.04
C PHE A 277 -4.55 17.76 13.36
N ASP A 278 -5.38 16.92 13.98
CA ASP A 278 -5.79 17.08 15.38
C ASP A 278 -5.11 16.00 16.22
N VAL A 279 -4.28 16.40 17.20
CA VAL A 279 -3.37 15.50 17.90
C VAL A 279 -3.29 15.77 19.41
N PRO A 280 -2.92 14.78 20.24
CA PRO A 280 -2.69 15.01 21.65
C PRO A 280 -1.54 16.01 21.90
N PRO A 281 -1.58 16.78 23.01
CA PRO A 281 -0.46 17.61 23.43
C PRO A 281 0.80 16.77 23.69
N LEU A 282 1.97 17.40 23.58
CA LEU A 282 3.26 16.74 23.77
C LEU A 282 3.63 16.70 25.25
N ALA A 283 4.08 15.54 25.73
CA ALA A 283 4.74 15.43 27.03
C ALA A 283 6.22 15.83 26.95
N ASP A 284 6.84 16.14 28.11
CA ASP A 284 8.25 16.53 28.18
C ASP A 284 9.17 15.52 27.47
N GLY A 285 9.89 15.99 26.45
CA GLY A 285 10.85 15.21 25.66
C GLY A 285 10.25 14.49 24.44
N GLU A 286 8.92 14.51 24.27
CA GLU A 286 8.27 14.07 23.04
C GLU A 286 8.37 15.13 21.95
N ARG A 287 8.32 14.71 20.69
CA ARG A 287 8.34 15.63 19.53
C ARG A 287 7.43 15.14 18.43
N TYR A 288 6.80 16.07 17.72
CA TYR A 288 6.20 15.79 16.42
C TYR A 288 7.11 16.30 15.31
N GLN A 289 7.20 15.55 14.20
CA GLN A 289 7.82 16.01 12.97
C GLN A 289 6.86 15.77 11.82
N VAL A 290 6.73 16.76 10.94
CA VAL A 290 5.92 16.65 9.72
C VAL A 290 6.76 16.00 8.63
N TRP A 291 6.19 15.03 7.92
CA TRP A 291 6.84 14.31 6.83
C TRP A 291 5.97 14.34 5.58
N PHE A 292 6.62 14.41 4.42
CA PHE A 292 6.00 14.19 3.12
C PHE A 292 6.72 13.05 2.41
N VAL A 293 5.95 12.16 1.78
CA VAL A 293 6.46 11.11 0.91
C VAL A 293 5.75 11.27 -0.43
N ASN A 294 6.51 11.27 -1.52
CA ASN A 294 5.92 11.35 -2.86
C ASN A 294 5.32 9.99 -3.24
N GLN A 295 4.17 9.68 -2.68
CA GLN A 295 3.40 8.45 -2.87
C GLN A 295 1.92 8.81 -3.04
N PRO A 296 1.51 9.27 -4.23
CA PRO A 296 0.12 9.61 -4.46
C PRO A 296 -0.73 8.34 -4.39
N LEU A 297 -1.92 8.46 -3.80
CA LEU A 297 -2.88 7.34 -3.72
C LEU A 297 -3.39 6.93 -5.12
N SER A 298 -3.32 7.85 -6.11
CA SER A 298 -3.75 7.63 -7.49
C SER A 298 -2.68 7.99 -8.52
N GLY A 299 -2.54 7.18 -9.57
CA GLY A 299 -1.73 7.49 -10.74
C GLY A 299 -0.22 7.27 -10.54
N SER A 300 0.57 8.27 -10.98
CA SER A 300 2.04 8.25 -11.02
C SER A 300 2.63 9.29 -10.09
N ARG A 301 3.79 9.01 -9.47
CA ARG A 301 4.54 10.00 -8.68
C ARG A 301 4.93 11.22 -9.53
N ASP A 302 4.76 12.42 -8.99
CA ASP A 302 5.23 13.64 -9.66
C ASP A 302 6.75 13.73 -9.50
N GLN A 303 7.48 13.51 -10.60
CA GLN A 303 8.95 13.54 -10.63
C GLN A 303 9.54 14.91 -10.27
N ARG A 304 8.72 15.95 -10.27
CA ARG A 304 9.10 17.31 -9.86
C ARG A 304 8.99 17.53 -8.35
N ARG A 305 8.45 16.59 -7.57
CA ARG A 305 8.41 16.67 -6.11
C ARG A 305 9.51 15.80 -5.49
N LEU A 306 10.11 16.22 -4.38
CA LEU A 306 11.10 15.43 -3.62
C LEU A 306 10.59 14.01 -3.40
N GLY A 307 11.46 13.01 -3.44
CA GLY A 307 11.05 11.62 -3.17
C GLY A 307 10.55 11.44 -1.74
N LEU A 308 11.15 12.20 -0.82
CA LEU A 308 10.90 12.24 0.60
C LEU A 308 11.27 13.62 1.15
N LEU A 309 10.54 14.10 2.14
CA LEU A 309 10.86 15.30 2.92
C LEU A 309 10.54 15.06 4.41
N ALA A 310 11.56 15.16 5.26
CA ALA A 310 11.43 15.37 6.68
C ALA A 310 11.37 16.88 6.92
N GLY A 311 10.22 17.38 7.35
CA GLY A 311 9.90 18.80 7.48
C GLY A 311 10.07 19.34 8.90
N PRO A 312 9.33 20.41 9.25
CA PRO A 312 9.40 21.09 10.54
C PRO A 312 9.11 20.19 11.74
N VAL A 313 9.71 20.54 12.89
CA VAL A 313 9.61 19.82 14.16
C VAL A 313 8.92 20.69 15.21
N VAL A 314 7.95 20.10 15.93
CA VAL A 314 7.28 20.68 17.09
C VAL A 314 7.76 19.95 18.34
N SER A 315 8.36 20.68 19.28
CA SER A 315 8.89 20.12 20.53
C SER A 315 8.05 20.45 21.76
N GLU A 316 7.12 21.38 21.65
CA GLU A 316 6.20 21.80 22.71
C GLU A 316 4.82 22.00 22.08
N LEU A 317 3.79 21.44 22.70
CA LEU A 317 2.41 21.57 22.23
C LEU A 317 1.43 21.38 23.38
N ALA A 318 0.70 22.44 23.74
CA ALA A 318 -0.30 22.43 24.80
C ALA A 318 -1.69 22.02 24.30
N ALA A 319 -2.56 21.56 25.20
CA ALA A 319 -3.93 21.21 24.85
C ALA A 319 -4.69 22.44 24.30
N GLY A 320 -5.34 22.27 23.15
CA GLY A 320 -6.08 23.36 22.47
C GLY A 320 -5.21 24.39 21.75
N GLU A 321 -3.87 24.22 21.73
CA GLU A 321 -2.97 25.08 20.96
C GLU A 321 -3.09 24.81 19.45
N GLU A 322 -2.92 25.84 18.63
CA GLU A 322 -2.95 25.74 17.18
C GLU A 322 -1.64 26.27 16.58
N ILE A 323 -0.91 25.40 15.85
CA ILE A 323 0.32 25.74 15.12
C ILE A 323 0.07 25.48 13.63
N LEU A 324 -0.08 26.53 12.83
CA LEU A 324 -0.57 26.45 11.42
C LEU A 324 0.44 26.92 10.37
N ASP A 325 1.70 27.13 10.76
CA ASP A 325 2.81 27.65 9.94
C ASP A 325 3.88 26.59 9.63
N LEU A 326 3.52 25.30 9.68
CA LEU A 326 4.41 24.18 9.38
C LEU A 326 4.58 23.96 7.86
N ASP A 327 4.85 25.02 7.11
CA ASP A 327 4.81 25.02 5.64
C ASP A 327 5.79 24.00 4.99
N LEU A 328 5.36 23.32 3.93
CA LEU A 328 6.17 22.35 3.15
C LEU A 328 6.38 22.84 1.71
N GLU A 329 7.64 22.90 1.27
CA GLU A 329 7.98 23.12 -0.14
C GLU A 329 8.41 21.79 -0.75
N LEU A 330 7.68 21.32 -1.77
CA LEU A 330 7.83 19.96 -2.28
C LEU A 330 8.76 19.84 -3.48
N SER A 331 9.21 20.93 -4.12
CA SER A 331 10.00 20.85 -5.36
C SER A 331 11.28 20.02 -5.20
N SER A 332 11.54 19.10 -6.14
CA SER A 332 12.80 18.36 -6.25
C SER A 332 13.85 19.18 -7.00
N PRO A 333 15.13 19.16 -6.58
CA PRO A 333 16.23 19.61 -7.43
C PRO A 333 16.37 18.67 -8.66
N ARG A 334 16.84 19.22 -9.79
CA ARG A 334 17.04 18.43 -11.03
C ARG A 334 18.48 17.96 -11.12
N LEU A 335 18.70 16.67 -11.34
CA LEU A 335 20.04 16.16 -11.66
C LEU A 335 20.41 16.57 -13.09
N LEU A 336 21.58 17.19 -13.32
CA LEU A 336 21.95 17.73 -14.64
C LEU A 336 22.93 16.83 -15.37
N ASP A 337 24.16 16.73 -14.86
CA ASP A 337 25.22 15.88 -15.39
C ASP A 337 25.90 15.13 -14.24
N PRO A 338 26.37 13.89 -14.46
CA PRO A 338 26.36 13.14 -15.73
C PRO A 338 24.97 12.61 -16.11
N GLN A 339 24.77 12.31 -17.39
CA GLN A 339 23.54 11.68 -17.88
C GLN A 339 23.34 10.28 -17.26
N PRO A 340 22.09 9.82 -17.12
CA PRO A 340 21.82 8.47 -16.59
C PRO A 340 22.57 7.38 -17.37
N GLY A 341 23.22 6.45 -16.67
CA GLY A 341 23.99 5.35 -17.26
C GLY A 341 25.37 5.73 -17.80
N ALA A 342 25.85 6.95 -17.55
CA ALA A 342 27.13 7.42 -18.09
C ALA A 342 28.30 6.54 -17.64
N ARG A 343 29.15 6.16 -18.62
CA ARG A 343 30.42 5.46 -18.40
C ARG A 343 31.55 6.48 -18.45
N LEU A 344 32.20 6.71 -17.32
CA LEU A 344 33.07 7.85 -17.09
C LEU A 344 34.49 7.35 -16.80
N VAL A 345 35.49 7.92 -17.48
CA VAL A 345 36.90 7.60 -17.19
C VAL A 345 37.38 8.54 -16.09
N LEU A 346 37.74 8.00 -14.93
CA LEU A 346 38.21 8.80 -13.80
C LEU A 346 39.70 9.11 -13.97
N ARG A 347 40.08 10.39 -14.01
CA ARG A 347 41.47 10.85 -14.14
C ARG A 347 41.78 11.97 -13.14
N GLU A 348 43.05 12.08 -12.74
CA GLU A 348 43.50 13.18 -11.86
C GLU A 348 43.43 14.55 -12.57
N ASP A 349 43.63 14.59 -13.89
CA ASP A 349 43.66 15.81 -14.71
C ASP A 349 42.30 16.18 -15.33
N SER A 350 41.29 15.32 -15.18
CA SER A 350 39.95 15.51 -15.73
C SER A 350 38.91 15.01 -14.72
N PRO A 351 38.46 15.87 -13.78
CA PRO A 351 37.48 15.47 -12.77
C PRO A 351 36.13 15.13 -13.41
N VAL A 352 35.42 14.18 -12.79
CA VAL A 352 34.03 13.89 -13.11
C VAL A 352 33.14 14.80 -12.28
N ARG A 353 32.42 15.72 -12.94
CA ARG A 353 31.50 16.64 -12.29
C ARG A 353 30.12 16.04 -12.10
N LEU A 354 29.61 16.04 -10.87
CA LEU A 354 28.20 15.82 -10.55
C LEU A 354 27.55 17.18 -10.26
N SER A 355 26.48 17.52 -10.96
CA SER A 355 25.83 18.85 -10.85
C SER A 355 24.31 18.76 -10.80
N ILE A 356 23.70 19.69 -10.06
CA ILE A 356 22.25 19.81 -9.92
C ILE A 356 21.76 21.21 -10.26
N GLU A 357 20.48 21.30 -10.59
CA GLU A 357 19.71 22.54 -10.65
C GLU A 357 18.98 22.70 -9.29
N PRO A 358 19.34 23.71 -8.47
CA PRO A 358 18.65 24.04 -7.23
C PRO A 358 17.18 24.36 -7.44
N ARG A 359 16.36 24.25 -6.40
CA ARG A 359 14.91 24.49 -6.48
C ARG A 359 14.47 25.94 -6.22
N GLY A 360 15.41 26.85 -5.97
CA GLY A 360 15.19 28.30 -5.95
C GLY A 360 14.81 28.93 -4.59
N SER A 361 14.99 28.24 -3.47
CA SER A 361 14.84 28.81 -2.12
C SER A 361 16.17 29.40 -1.62
N GLU A 362 16.16 30.62 -1.08
CA GLU A 362 17.38 31.39 -0.74
C GLU A 362 18.12 30.85 0.51
N ASP A 363 17.44 30.13 1.42
CA ASP A 363 18.00 29.66 2.70
C ASP A 363 18.34 28.16 2.73
N GLU A 364 18.32 27.49 1.57
CA GLU A 364 18.55 26.05 1.47
C GLU A 364 19.99 25.69 1.14
N LEU A 365 20.45 24.61 1.76
CA LEU A 365 21.74 24.00 1.46
C LEU A 365 21.52 22.64 0.80
N TYR A 366 22.47 22.26 -0.05
CA TYR A 366 22.39 21.04 -0.84
C TYR A 366 23.55 20.11 -0.51
N GLN A 367 23.35 18.81 -0.68
CA GLN A 367 24.43 17.83 -0.59
C GLN A 367 24.29 16.84 -1.74
N ILE A 368 25.38 16.55 -2.45
CA ILE A 368 25.39 15.53 -3.51
C ILE A 368 26.06 14.28 -2.93
N CYS A 369 25.36 13.16 -2.95
CA CYS A 369 25.83 11.90 -2.38
C CYS A 369 25.92 10.84 -3.47
N LEU A 370 27.00 10.05 -3.43
CA LEU A 370 27.24 8.88 -4.25
C LEU A 370 27.37 7.65 -3.35
N TYR A 371 26.75 6.54 -3.74
CA TYR A 371 26.79 5.31 -2.95
C TYR A 371 26.89 4.07 -3.83
N ASP A 372 27.34 2.98 -3.21
CA ASP A 372 27.39 1.66 -3.82
C ASP A 372 26.16 0.85 -3.43
N PRO A 373 25.24 0.52 -4.36
CA PRO A 373 23.98 -0.16 -4.02
C PRO A 373 24.15 -1.60 -3.53
N VAL A 374 25.36 -2.16 -3.48
CA VAL A 374 25.60 -3.55 -3.05
C VAL A 374 26.35 -3.68 -1.73
N VAL A 375 26.64 -2.56 -1.09
CA VAL A 375 27.36 -2.50 0.19
C VAL A 375 26.42 -1.89 1.23
N ILE A 376 26.47 -2.34 2.49
CA ILE A 376 25.74 -1.70 3.59
C ILE A 376 26.61 -1.42 4.80
N VAL A 377 26.14 -0.47 5.61
CA VAL A 377 26.58 -0.21 6.97
C VAL A 377 25.56 -0.87 7.91
N PRO A 378 25.91 -1.97 8.59
CA PRO A 378 24.96 -2.76 9.40
C PRO A 378 24.21 -1.96 10.46
N GLU A 379 24.85 -0.94 11.03
CA GLU A 379 24.29 -0.09 12.09
C GLU A 379 23.15 0.80 11.58
N THR A 380 23.19 1.19 10.30
CA THR A 380 22.20 2.11 9.70
C THR A 380 21.27 1.42 8.72
N GLY A 381 21.63 0.23 8.23
CA GLY A 381 20.92 -0.46 7.15
C GLY A 381 21.06 0.22 5.78
N LEU A 382 21.88 1.27 5.67
CA LEU A 382 22.07 2.06 4.46
C LEU A 382 23.44 1.79 3.83
N PRO A 383 23.58 1.97 2.51
CA PRO A 383 24.88 1.88 1.85
C PRO A 383 25.83 2.98 2.34
N PRO A 384 27.15 2.70 2.42
CA PRO A 384 28.13 3.75 2.68
C PRO A 384 28.04 4.79 1.56
N GLN A 385 28.19 6.06 1.93
CA GLN A 385 28.00 7.18 1.01
C GLN A 385 29.24 8.07 0.98
N LEU A 386 29.62 8.50 -0.21
CA LEU A 386 30.53 9.59 -0.48
C LEU A 386 29.70 10.84 -0.76
N CYS A 387 29.59 11.73 0.22
CA CYS A 387 28.83 12.96 0.10
C CYS A 387 29.73 14.19 0.01
N SER A 388 29.29 15.20 -0.74
CA SER A 388 29.90 16.52 -0.75
C SER A 388 29.79 17.21 0.62
N PRO A 389 30.56 18.28 0.88
CA PRO A 389 30.17 19.29 1.85
C PRO A 389 28.79 19.90 1.51
N LEU A 390 28.20 20.66 2.43
CA LEU A 390 27.00 21.44 2.14
C LEU A 390 27.33 22.50 1.06
N LEU A 391 26.55 22.48 0.00
CA LEU A 391 26.64 23.32 -1.20
C LEU A 391 25.56 24.41 -1.15
N THR A 392 25.82 25.55 -1.78
CA THR A 392 24.83 26.62 -1.97
C THR A 392 24.22 26.56 -3.36
N ALA A 393 23.16 27.33 -3.60
CA ALA A 393 22.56 27.43 -4.94
C ALA A 393 23.51 28.01 -6.00
N ASP A 394 24.55 28.77 -5.61
CA ASP A 394 25.53 29.38 -6.52
C ASP A 394 26.60 28.38 -6.99
N GLU A 395 26.93 27.37 -6.18
CA GLU A 395 27.91 26.33 -6.50
C GLU A 395 27.34 24.91 -6.30
N PRO A 396 26.30 24.51 -7.06
CA PRO A 396 25.55 23.27 -6.83
C PRO A 396 26.19 22.05 -7.52
N TYR A 397 27.51 21.86 -7.33
CA TYR A 397 28.24 20.75 -7.94
C TYR A 397 29.41 20.22 -7.08
N ILE A 398 29.82 18.98 -7.35
CA ILE A 398 31.04 18.37 -6.83
C ILE A 398 31.87 17.78 -7.98
N ASP A 399 33.18 17.93 -7.88
CA ASP A 399 34.15 17.33 -8.79
C ASP A 399 34.81 16.11 -8.13
N LEU A 400 34.71 14.95 -8.78
CA LEU A 400 35.28 13.68 -8.31
C LEU A 400 36.57 13.37 -9.08
N VAL A 401 37.63 13.07 -8.34
CA VAL A 401 38.94 12.60 -8.82
C VAL A 401 39.29 11.27 -8.13
N PRO A 402 40.30 10.51 -8.58
CA PRO A 402 40.69 9.27 -7.90
C PRO A 402 40.95 9.45 -6.39
N ALA A 403 41.55 10.57 -5.99
CA ALA A 403 41.76 10.90 -4.57
C ALA A 403 40.45 11.08 -3.75
N SER A 404 39.32 11.43 -4.37
CA SER A 404 38.01 11.55 -3.71
C SER A 404 37.53 10.21 -3.13
N PHE A 405 38.06 9.09 -3.62
CA PHE A 405 37.70 7.74 -3.19
C PHE A 405 38.67 7.15 -2.15
N ALA A 406 39.52 7.96 -1.51
CA ALA A 406 40.51 7.47 -0.53
C ALA A 406 39.88 6.69 0.64
N THR A 407 38.65 7.04 1.03
CA THR A 407 37.88 6.41 2.11
C THR A 407 36.68 5.60 1.61
N PHE A 408 36.50 5.49 0.30
CA PHE A 408 35.34 4.84 -0.32
C PHE A 408 35.82 3.80 -1.36
N PRO A 409 35.43 2.52 -1.25
CA PRO A 409 35.98 1.45 -2.10
C PRO A 409 35.52 1.57 -3.57
N LEU A 410 36.37 2.15 -4.42
CA LEU A 410 36.13 2.27 -5.86
C LEU A 410 36.42 0.95 -6.60
N ARG A 411 35.48 0.52 -7.44
CA ARG A 411 35.56 -0.63 -8.34
C ARG A 411 35.30 -0.16 -9.77
N TYR A 412 36.29 -0.31 -10.63
CA TYR A 412 36.12 -0.01 -12.04
C TYR A 412 35.21 -1.04 -12.73
N GLY A 413 34.40 -0.57 -13.68
CA GLY A 413 33.39 -1.38 -14.37
C GLY A 413 32.13 -1.66 -13.53
N HIS A 414 32.03 -1.11 -12.32
CA HIS A 414 30.91 -1.30 -11.39
C HIS A 414 29.97 -0.09 -11.38
N PRO A 415 28.63 -0.29 -11.40
CA PRO A 415 27.67 0.81 -11.33
C PRO A 415 27.54 1.39 -9.91
N TYR A 416 27.60 2.71 -9.81
CA TYR A 416 27.31 3.51 -8.61
C TYR A 416 26.04 4.34 -8.82
N ARG A 417 25.43 4.79 -7.72
CA ARG A 417 24.25 5.67 -7.75
C ARG A 417 24.57 6.99 -7.09
N TRP A 418 24.03 8.08 -7.63
CA TRP A 418 24.14 9.40 -7.02
C TRP A 418 22.82 10.17 -7.03
N TYR A 419 22.64 11.01 -6.02
CA TYR A 419 21.41 11.75 -5.77
C TYR A 419 21.74 13.04 -4.99
N ALA A 420 20.73 13.89 -4.77
CA ALA A 420 20.88 15.13 -4.02
C ALA A 420 20.00 15.14 -2.76
N ILE A 421 20.51 15.78 -1.71
CA ILE A 421 19.82 16.09 -0.47
C ILE A 421 19.62 17.59 -0.41
N VAL A 422 18.41 18.02 -0.05
CA VAL A 422 18.09 19.39 0.32
C VAL A 422 18.03 19.46 1.83
N HIS A 423 18.69 20.43 2.44
CA HIS A 423 18.65 20.70 3.88
C HIS A 423 17.87 21.99 4.15
N ASP A 424 16.97 21.89 5.12
CA ASP A 424 16.08 22.96 5.56
C ASP A 424 16.43 23.36 6.99
N ASN A 425 16.43 24.66 7.28
CA ASN A 425 16.80 25.21 8.58
C ASN A 425 15.69 25.07 9.64
N ARG A 426 14.50 24.60 9.28
CA ARG A 426 13.33 24.42 10.18
C ARG A 426 13.34 23.10 10.96
N GLY A 427 14.43 22.33 10.86
CA GLY A 427 14.66 21.14 11.69
C GLY A 427 15.32 21.47 13.04
N THR A 428 15.71 20.43 13.77
CA THR A 428 16.53 20.52 14.98
C THR A 428 17.83 19.72 14.81
N GLU A 429 18.80 19.88 15.71
CA GLU A 429 20.04 19.07 15.68
C GLU A 429 19.76 17.56 15.81
N GLN A 430 18.72 17.18 16.56
CA GLN A 430 18.34 15.77 16.79
C GLN A 430 17.40 15.22 15.72
N LEU A 431 16.61 16.10 15.09
CA LEU A 431 15.67 15.79 14.00
C LEU A 431 15.86 16.83 12.89
N PRO A 432 16.91 16.69 12.05
CA PRO A 432 17.15 17.65 10.98
C PRO A 432 16.02 17.60 9.95
N ALA A 433 15.74 18.74 9.34
CA ALA A 433 14.83 18.82 8.20
C ALA A 433 15.63 18.65 6.91
N TYR A 434 15.24 17.68 6.09
CA TYR A 434 15.92 17.34 4.86
C TYR A 434 14.98 16.65 3.87
N GLY A 435 15.31 16.73 2.58
CA GLY A 435 14.59 16.01 1.54
C GLY A 435 15.51 15.41 0.49
N TYR A 436 15.11 14.27 -0.07
CA TYR A 436 15.86 13.61 -1.13
C TYR A 436 15.31 13.97 -2.50
N SER A 437 16.20 14.19 -3.48
CA SER A 437 15.82 14.33 -4.87
C SER A 437 14.95 13.16 -5.31
N PHE A 438 13.94 13.44 -6.13
CA PHE A 438 13.08 12.39 -6.68
C PHE A 438 13.89 11.36 -7.45
N ALA A 439 14.84 11.84 -8.25
CA ALA A 439 15.68 11.00 -9.08
C ALA A 439 17.01 10.69 -8.39
N GLU A 440 17.54 9.51 -8.66
CA GLU A 440 18.95 9.17 -8.55
C GLU A 440 19.47 8.73 -9.93
N ARG A 441 20.78 8.81 -10.18
CA ARG A 441 21.36 8.42 -11.47
C ARG A 441 22.44 7.37 -11.31
N THR A 442 22.44 6.41 -12.23
CA THR A 442 23.52 5.42 -12.33
C THR A 442 24.69 5.97 -13.12
N ILE A 443 25.91 5.74 -12.64
CA ILE A 443 27.16 6.02 -13.36
C ILE A 443 28.14 4.86 -13.16
N THR A 444 29.03 4.62 -14.13
CA THR A 444 30.06 3.57 -14.04
C THR A 444 31.43 4.16 -14.32
N PHE A 445 32.40 3.95 -13.43
CA PHE A 445 33.77 4.38 -13.67
C PHE A 445 34.54 3.32 -14.47
N LEU A 446 35.22 3.70 -15.54
CA LEU A 446 35.98 2.78 -16.41
C LEU A 446 37.50 3.00 -16.33
N PRO A 447 38.29 1.93 -16.56
CA PRO A 447 39.69 2.07 -16.96
C PRO A 447 39.78 2.37 -18.47
N GLU A 448 40.95 2.80 -18.96
CA GLU A 448 41.14 3.18 -20.37
C GLU A 448 41.01 1.99 -21.34
N PRO A 449 40.22 2.09 -22.44
CA PRO A 449 39.90 0.93 -23.29
C PRO A 449 40.93 0.64 -24.41
N PRO A 450 41.13 -0.64 -24.81
CA PRO A 450 41.70 -1.04 -26.10
C PRO A 450 40.60 -1.30 -27.16
N SER A 451 40.91 -1.13 -28.45
CA SER A 451 39.96 -1.25 -29.57
C SER A 451 40.25 -2.45 -30.50
N LEU A 452 39.20 -3.11 -31.02
CA LEU A 452 39.28 -4.12 -32.09
C LEU A 452 38.09 -4.02 -33.08
N PRO A 453 38.28 -4.35 -34.39
CA PRO A 453 37.24 -4.27 -35.42
C PRO A 453 36.68 -5.65 -35.86
N VAL A 454 35.44 -5.67 -36.40
CA VAL A 454 34.77 -6.84 -37.01
C VAL A 454 34.32 -6.55 -38.46
N ARG A 455 34.29 -7.59 -39.30
CA ARG A 455 33.76 -7.62 -40.69
C ARG A 455 32.75 -8.78 -40.87
N PRO A 456 31.76 -8.68 -41.79
CA PRO A 456 30.66 -9.64 -41.95
C PRO A 456 30.87 -10.66 -43.09
N VAL A 457 30.14 -11.79 -43.05
CA VAL A 457 29.91 -12.70 -44.19
C VAL A 457 28.48 -13.28 -44.15
N ASP A 458 27.90 -13.41 -45.35
CA ASP A 458 26.52 -13.75 -45.72
C ASP A 458 26.09 -15.22 -45.56
N ASP A 459 24.76 -15.39 -45.69
CA ASP A 459 23.90 -16.52 -45.33
C ASP A 459 23.46 -17.37 -46.56
N GLU A 460 23.36 -18.71 -46.43
CA GLU A 460 22.71 -19.59 -47.43
C GLU A 460 21.74 -20.62 -46.82
N GLY A 461 20.64 -20.83 -47.57
CA GLY A 461 19.39 -21.54 -47.24
C GLY A 461 19.43 -23.04 -46.94
N LEU A 462 18.46 -23.54 -46.15
CA LEU A 462 18.07 -24.96 -46.06
C LEU A 462 17.04 -25.33 -47.14
N PRO A 463 16.94 -26.61 -47.54
CA PRO A 463 15.98 -27.09 -48.53
C PRO A 463 14.62 -27.53 -47.95
N ASP A 464 13.57 -27.37 -48.77
CA ASP A 464 12.17 -27.72 -48.50
C ASP A 464 11.87 -29.24 -48.49
N GLY A 465 10.83 -29.64 -47.73
CA GLY A 465 10.07 -30.87 -47.99
C GLY A 465 10.09 -31.99 -46.93
N LEU A 466 10.46 -31.71 -45.68
CA LEU A 466 10.43 -32.72 -44.61
C LEU A 466 9.03 -32.89 -43.98
N PRO A 467 8.60 -34.13 -43.62
CA PRO A 467 7.31 -34.39 -42.97
C PRO A 467 7.17 -33.68 -41.61
N SER A 468 5.92 -33.37 -41.22
CA SER A 468 5.60 -32.60 -39.99
C SER A 468 6.12 -33.28 -38.72
N ALA A 469 6.85 -32.53 -37.89
CA ALA A 469 7.34 -33.00 -36.59
C ALA A 469 6.21 -33.12 -35.55
N SER A 470 6.44 -33.92 -34.50
CA SER A 470 5.52 -34.01 -33.36
C SER A 470 5.58 -32.76 -32.47
N TRP A 471 6.78 -32.21 -32.32
CA TRP A 471 7.07 -30.95 -31.64
C TRP A 471 8.08 -30.11 -32.43
N THR A 472 7.87 -28.80 -32.43
CA THR A 472 8.90 -27.80 -32.74
C THR A 472 9.30 -27.10 -31.44
N VAL A 473 10.60 -27.10 -31.14
CA VAL A 473 11.19 -26.43 -29.96
C VAL A 473 11.99 -25.23 -30.45
N LEU A 474 11.49 -24.04 -30.15
CA LEU A 474 12.15 -22.76 -30.42
C LEU A 474 12.95 -22.38 -29.18
N ILE A 475 14.24 -22.09 -29.30
CA ILE A 475 15.12 -21.74 -28.17
C ILE A 475 15.72 -20.38 -28.47
N TYR A 476 15.29 -19.35 -27.76
CA TYR A 476 15.77 -17.97 -27.89
C TYR A 476 16.67 -17.63 -26.71
N VAL A 477 17.95 -17.35 -26.99
CA VAL A 477 18.96 -17.09 -25.98
C VAL A 477 19.46 -15.65 -26.11
N ALA A 478 19.09 -14.82 -25.15
CA ALA A 478 19.55 -13.44 -24.99
C ALA A 478 20.72 -13.41 -23.99
N ALA A 479 21.93 -13.65 -24.49
CA ALA A 479 23.14 -13.81 -23.67
C ALA A 479 24.23 -12.79 -23.99
N ASP A 480 23.93 -11.72 -24.73
CA ASP A 480 24.82 -10.56 -24.81
C ASP A 480 24.75 -9.72 -23.53
N ASN A 481 25.20 -10.35 -22.44
CA ASN A 481 25.24 -9.86 -21.09
C ASN A 481 26.14 -10.78 -20.24
N ALA A 482 26.05 -10.70 -18.91
CA ALA A 482 26.82 -11.53 -17.99
C ALA A 482 26.75 -13.03 -18.28
N LEU A 483 25.61 -13.51 -18.81
CA LEU A 483 25.39 -14.92 -19.10
C LEU A 483 26.28 -15.45 -20.23
N GLY A 484 26.61 -14.63 -21.23
CA GLY A 484 27.46 -15.01 -22.36
C GLY A 484 28.93 -14.62 -22.19
N ASP A 485 29.26 -13.74 -21.26
CA ASP A 485 30.62 -13.22 -21.09
C ASP A 485 31.58 -14.28 -20.54
N PRO A 486 32.65 -14.66 -21.30
CA PRO A 486 33.65 -15.63 -20.84
C PRO A 486 34.43 -15.20 -19.59
N LEU A 487 34.46 -13.91 -19.26
CA LEU A 487 35.14 -13.39 -18.07
C LEU A 487 34.24 -13.42 -16.83
N ARG A 488 32.91 -13.39 -17.02
CA ARG A 488 31.92 -13.38 -15.93
C ARG A 488 31.29 -14.75 -15.68
N THR A 489 31.25 -15.63 -16.69
CA THR A 489 30.56 -16.93 -16.62
C THR A 489 31.45 -18.10 -17.06
N SER A 490 31.45 -19.17 -16.25
CA SER A 490 32.16 -20.42 -16.56
C SER A 490 31.65 -21.09 -17.84
N ALA A 491 32.56 -21.65 -18.63
CA ALA A 491 32.27 -22.28 -19.93
C ALA A 491 31.15 -23.33 -19.89
N VAL A 492 31.01 -24.10 -18.80
CA VAL A 492 29.96 -25.13 -18.67
C VAL A 492 28.58 -24.55 -18.34
N ALA A 493 28.52 -23.33 -17.82
CA ALA A 493 27.28 -22.64 -17.48
C ALA A 493 26.77 -21.78 -18.65
N ARG A 494 27.66 -21.35 -19.56
CA ARG A 494 27.27 -20.53 -20.71
C ARG A 494 26.28 -21.28 -21.63
N PRO A 495 25.32 -20.58 -22.26
CA PRO A 495 24.33 -21.21 -23.12
C PRO A 495 24.91 -21.93 -24.34
N ASP A 496 25.99 -21.43 -24.93
CA ASP A 496 26.68 -22.02 -26.09
C ASP A 496 27.05 -23.50 -25.88
N PHE A 497 27.49 -23.85 -24.67
CA PHE A 497 27.82 -25.22 -24.29
C PHE A 497 26.61 -26.18 -24.38
N GLU A 498 25.43 -25.75 -23.93
CA GLU A 498 24.22 -26.57 -24.03
C GLU A 498 23.72 -26.66 -25.47
N LEU A 499 23.77 -25.57 -26.24
CA LEU A 499 23.35 -25.56 -27.64
C LEU A 499 24.20 -26.52 -28.48
N GLU A 500 25.52 -26.56 -28.28
CA GLU A 500 26.40 -27.51 -28.97
C GLU A 500 26.07 -28.96 -28.61
N ARG A 501 25.75 -29.22 -27.33
CA ARG A 501 25.29 -30.54 -26.91
C ARG A 501 23.96 -30.91 -27.59
N LEU A 502 23.03 -29.98 -27.74
CA LEU A 502 21.75 -30.23 -28.43
C LEU A 502 21.96 -30.59 -29.90
N ARG A 503 22.91 -29.93 -30.59
CA ARG A 503 23.30 -30.28 -31.96
C ARG A 503 23.77 -31.73 -32.06
N SER A 504 24.62 -32.16 -31.13
CA SER A 504 25.12 -33.55 -31.10
C SER A 504 24.02 -34.59 -30.85
N LEU A 505 22.91 -34.19 -30.22
CA LEU A 505 21.80 -35.07 -29.86
C LEU A 505 20.63 -35.04 -30.86
N ALA A 506 20.62 -34.13 -31.83
CA ALA A 506 19.48 -33.93 -32.74
C ALA A 506 19.05 -35.21 -33.48
N THR A 507 20.02 -36.06 -33.85
CA THR A 507 19.76 -37.36 -34.51
C THR A 507 19.05 -38.38 -33.63
N THR A 508 19.11 -38.22 -32.30
CA THR A 508 18.42 -39.08 -31.32
C THR A 508 16.92 -38.77 -31.27
N TYR A 509 16.51 -37.60 -31.77
CA TYR A 509 15.13 -37.12 -31.73
C TYR A 509 14.60 -36.78 -33.15
N PRO A 510 14.52 -37.77 -34.06
CA PRO A 510 14.18 -37.53 -35.47
C PRO A 510 12.76 -37.00 -35.69
N ASN A 511 11.89 -37.08 -34.70
CA ASN A 511 10.51 -36.58 -34.72
C ASN A 511 10.36 -35.17 -34.13
N LEU A 512 11.44 -34.54 -33.65
CA LEU A 512 11.45 -33.17 -33.15
C LEU A 512 12.14 -32.23 -34.15
N SER A 513 11.64 -31.00 -34.23
CA SER A 513 12.35 -29.87 -34.84
C SER A 513 12.91 -28.99 -33.72
N ILE A 514 14.18 -28.61 -33.81
CA ILE A 514 14.81 -27.70 -32.84
C ILE A 514 15.33 -26.49 -33.62
N VAL A 515 14.87 -25.30 -33.25
CA VAL A 515 15.32 -24.04 -33.87
C VAL A 515 15.89 -23.17 -32.76
N THR A 516 17.13 -22.70 -32.92
CA THR A 516 17.82 -21.91 -31.89
C THR A 516 18.16 -20.54 -32.44
N PHE A 517 18.01 -19.50 -31.62
CA PHE A 517 18.60 -18.19 -31.79
C PHE A 517 19.52 -17.94 -30.60
N TYR A 518 20.78 -17.61 -30.87
CA TYR A 518 21.80 -17.33 -29.88
C TYR A 518 22.44 -15.99 -30.16
N ASP A 519 22.33 -15.10 -29.19
CA ASP A 519 23.02 -13.83 -29.16
C ASP A 519 23.98 -13.83 -27.96
N GLY A 520 25.28 -13.74 -28.23
CA GLY A 520 26.34 -13.96 -27.25
C GLY A 520 27.15 -12.70 -26.97
N TYR A 521 27.92 -12.69 -25.88
CA TYR A 521 28.58 -11.47 -25.39
C TYR A 521 29.49 -10.76 -26.40
N GLY A 522 29.26 -9.46 -26.55
CA GLY A 522 29.98 -8.53 -27.43
C GLY A 522 29.58 -8.70 -28.90
N SER A 523 30.15 -7.84 -29.76
CA SER A 523 29.86 -7.74 -31.20
C SER A 523 30.26 -8.94 -32.08
N THR A 524 30.00 -10.15 -31.61
CA THR A 524 30.41 -11.41 -32.23
C THR A 524 29.41 -11.92 -33.27
N GLY A 525 28.27 -11.25 -33.42
CA GLY A 525 27.18 -11.64 -34.31
C GLY A 525 26.28 -12.70 -33.67
N GLY A 526 25.01 -12.71 -34.07
CA GLY A 526 24.06 -13.74 -33.64
C GLY A 526 24.24 -15.05 -34.40
N GLN A 527 23.67 -16.14 -33.90
CA GLN A 527 23.62 -17.41 -34.61
C GLN A 527 22.22 -18.02 -34.55
N MET A 528 21.70 -18.38 -35.72
CA MET A 528 20.45 -19.10 -35.86
C MET A 528 20.73 -20.51 -36.34
N CYS A 529 20.19 -21.53 -35.69
CA CYS A 529 20.29 -22.91 -36.18
C CYS A 529 18.93 -23.58 -36.29
N ALA A 530 18.79 -24.50 -37.23
CA ALA A 530 17.67 -25.42 -37.36
C ALA A 530 18.20 -26.86 -37.42
N LEU A 531 17.66 -27.73 -36.57
CA LEU A 531 18.06 -29.12 -36.40
C LEU A 531 16.84 -30.02 -36.57
N ARG A 532 16.92 -31.01 -37.45
CA ARG A 532 15.89 -32.07 -37.60
C ARG A 532 16.56 -33.37 -38.04
N GLY A 533 16.57 -34.37 -37.15
CA GLY A 533 17.28 -35.63 -37.40
C GLY A 533 18.77 -35.39 -37.68
N SER A 534 19.26 -35.80 -38.85
CA SER A 534 20.64 -35.54 -39.28
C SER A 534 20.83 -34.21 -40.02
N ALA A 535 19.75 -33.48 -40.32
CA ALA A 535 19.84 -32.18 -40.97
C ALA A 535 20.18 -31.11 -39.91
N VAL A 536 21.26 -30.37 -40.15
CA VAL A 536 21.74 -29.27 -39.31
C VAL A 536 22.04 -28.10 -40.24
N ASP A 537 21.41 -26.96 -39.96
CA ASP A 537 21.70 -25.66 -40.59
C ASP A 537 22.00 -24.67 -39.49
N CYS A 538 23.13 -24.01 -39.59
CA CYS A 538 23.57 -23.02 -38.62
C CYS A 538 24.13 -21.83 -39.39
N ARG A 539 23.57 -20.67 -39.10
CA ARG A 539 23.77 -19.43 -39.85
C ARG A 539 24.17 -18.34 -38.89
N ASN A 540 25.26 -17.69 -39.20
CA ASN A 540 25.62 -16.48 -38.48
C ASN A 540 24.73 -15.34 -38.98
N ARG A 541 24.41 -14.42 -38.08
CA ARG A 541 23.66 -13.19 -38.31
C ARG A 541 24.59 -12.02 -38.00
N LEU A 542 24.28 -10.87 -38.58
CA LEU A 542 24.78 -9.60 -38.03
C LEU A 542 24.36 -9.51 -36.56
N GLU A 543 25.11 -8.72 -35.78
CA GLU A 543 24.79 -8.44 -34.38
C GLU A 543 23.30 -8.10 -34.23
N PRO A 544 22.50 -9.02 -33.67
CA PRO A 544 21.10 -8.73 -33.40
C PRO A 544 21.02 -7.92 -32.11
N ASN A 545 19.87 -7.32 -31.86
CA ASN A 545 19.54 -6.90 -30.51
C ASN A 545 18.57 -7.91 -29.92
N SER A 546 19.03 -8.72 -28.96
CA SER A 546 18.20 -9.74 -28.33
C SER A 546 17.16 -9.19 -27.36
N ALA A 547 17.29 -7.92 -26.94
CA ALA A 547 16.30 -7.17 -26.17
C ALA A 547 15.19 -6.54 -27.04
N ASP A 548 15.33 -6.49 -28.36
CA ASP A 548 14.32 -5.90 -29.26
C ASP A 548 13.10 -6.84 -29.42
N PRO A 549 11.87 -6.40 -29.07
CA PRO A 549 10.65 -7.16 -29.29
C PRO A 549 10.46 -7.63 -30.74
N ALA A 550 10.95 -6.86 -31.72
CA ALA A 550 10.87 -7.22 -33.13
C ALA A 550 11.72 -8.44 -33.49
N THR A 551 12.91 -8.56 -32.88
CA THR A 551 13.82 -9.72 -33.05
C THR A 551 13.13 -11.00 -32.58
N LEU A 552 12.57 -10.98 -31.37
CA LEU A 552 11.85 -12.14 -30.83
C LEU A 552 10.61 -12.49 -31.66
N ARG A 553 9.80 -11.49 -32.02
CA ARG A 553 8.60 -11.69 -32.87
C ARG A 553 8.97 -12.40 -34.16
N GLU A 554 10.01 -11.93 -34.84
CA GLU A 554 10.43 -12.49 -36.12
C GLU A 554 10.99 -13.90 -35.98
N PHE A 555 11.81 -14.16 -34.96
CA PHE A 555 12.30 -15.50 -34.65
C PHE A 555 11.15 -16.51 -34.43
N VAL A 556 10.17 -16.14 -33.59
CA VAL A 556 9.05 -17.01 -33.28
C VAL A 556 8.14 -17.21 -34.50
N ARG A 557 7.87 -16.14 -35.25
CA ARG A 557 7.10 -16.21 -36.50
C ARG A 557 7.77 -17.18 -37.48
N PHE A 558 9.07 -17.01 -37.74
CA PHE A 558 9.84 -17.88 -38.61
C PHE A 558 9.81 -19.33 -38.14
N GLY A 559 10.04 -19.58 -36.84
CA GLY A 559 9.98 -20.92 -36.27
C GLY A 559 8.63 -21.61 -36.45
N LEU A 560 7.54 -20.86 -36.32
CA LEU A 560 6.17 -21.36 -36.49
C LEU A 560 5.80 -21.60 -37.96
N THR A 561 6.28 -20.77 -38.90
CA THR A 561 5.94 -20.89 -40.32
C THR A 561 6.79 -21.93 -41.03
N GLU A 562 8.11 -21.91 -40.81
CA GLU A 562 9.05 -22.77 -41.54
C GLU A 562 9.16 -24.18 -40.94
N PHE A 563 8.84 -24.32 -39.65
CA PHE A 563 8.91 -25.60 -38.93
C PHE A 563 7.56 -25.97 -38.31
N PRO A 564 6.51 -26.21 -39.12
CA PRO A 564 5.23 -26.63 -38.61
C PRO A 564 5.34 -27.99 -37.92
N ALA A 565 4.63 -28.11 -36.80
CA ALA A 565 4.52 -29.32 -36.00
C ALA A 565 3.14 -29.41 -35.37
N THR A 566 2.78 -30.57 -34.82
CA THR A 566 1.53 -30.71 -34.03
C THR A 566 1.56 -29.80 -32.81
N ARG A 567 2.70 -29.71 -32.13
CA ARG A 567 2.87 -28.91 -30.91
C ARG A 567 4.10 -28.02 -31.00
N THR A 568 4.10 -26.90 -30.30
CA THR A 568 5.23 -25.96 -30.28
C THR A 568 5.59 -25.58 -28.85
N MET A 569 6.88 -25.64 -28.56
CA MET A 569 7.46 -25.14 -27.31
C MET A 569 8.39 -23.98 -27.61
N LEU A 570 8.30 -22.89 -26.84
CA LEU A 570 9.28 -21.81 -26.84
C LEU A 570 10.07 -21.85 -25.53
N VAL A 571 11.40 -21.81 -25.62
CA VAL A 571 12.33 -21.69 -24.51
C VAL A 571 12.96 -20.31 -24.57
N LEU A 572 12.79 -19.52 -23.52
CA LEU A 572 13.39 -18.20 -23.37
C LEU A 572 14.51 -18.28 -22.33
N VAL A 573 15.74 -18.00 -22.73
CA VAL A 573 16.94 -18.05 -21.87
C VAL A 573 17.55 -16.67 -21.82
N GLY A 574 17.71 -16.12 -20.61
CA GLY A 574 18.30 -14.80 -20.42
C GLY A 574 18.01 -14.25 -19.03
N PRO A 575 18.57 -13.07 -18.70
CA PRO A 575 18.15 -12.35 -17.51
C PRO A 575 16.70 -11.88 -17.65
N ALA A 576 15.98 -11.84 -16.54
CA ALA A 576 14.63 -11.28 -16.49
C ALA A 576 14.30 -10.74 -15.10
N HIS A 577 13.40 -9.75 -15.07
CA HIS A 577 12.75 -9.28 -13.87
C HIS A 577 11.36 -8.73 -14.21
N PRO A 578 10.32 -8.88 -13.36
CA PRO A 578 8.98 -8.36 -13.61
C PRO A 578 8.96 -6.86 -13.94
N ALA A 579 9.76 -6.07 -13.21
CA ALA A 579 9.88 -4.62 -13.41
C ALA A 579 10.82 -4.22 -14.56
N LEU A 580 11.84 -5.04 -14.84
CA LEU A 580 12.98 -4.64 -15.68
C LEU A 580 12.98 -5.31 -17.05
N GLY A 581 12.07 -6.24 -17.30
CA GLY A 581 11.98 -6.89 -18.61
C GLY A 581 12.91 -8.10 -18.75
N PHE A 582 13.05 -8.59 -19.98
CA PHE A 582 13.77 -9.80 -20.36
C PHE A 582 14.85 -9.50 -21.39
N GLY A 583 15.98 -10.22 -21.28
CA GLY A 583 16.98 -10.33 -22.33
C GLY A 583 17.77 -9.05 -22.59
N SER A 584 18.28 -8.39 -21.54
CA SER A 584 19.17 -7.23 -21.67
C SER A 584 20.34 -7.50 -22.63
N ASP A 585 20.66 -6.52 -23.46
CA ASP A 585 21.67 -6.57 -24.52
C ASP A 585 22.71 -5.47 -24.29
N GLU A 586 23.98 -5.85 -24.14
CA GLU A 586 25.08 -4.96 -23.75
C GLU A 586 25.84 -4.38 -24.97
N SER A 587 25.64 -4.90 -26.18
CA SER A 587 26.29 -4.44 -27.43
C SER A 587 25.78 -3.10 -27.91
N VAL A 588 24.51 -2.76 -27.59
CA VAL A 588 23.90 -1.49 -27.96
C VAL A 588 23.65 -0.62 -26.74
N ALA A 589 24.48 0.41 -26.58
CA ALA A 589 24.32 1.37 -25.49
C ALA A 589 22.92 2.01 -25.53
N ASN A 590 22.25 2.04 -24.38
CA ASN A 590 20.96 2.69 -24.15
C ASN A 590 19.72 2.02 -24.81
N ILE A 591 19.67 0.69 -24.99
CA ILE A 591 18.40 0.00 -25.35
C ILE A 591 17.86 -0.76 -24.13
N PRO A 592 16.56 -0.67 -23.78
CA PRO A 592 16.05 -1.30 -22.58
C PRO A 592 15.94 -2.81 -22.80
N ALA A 593 16.00 -3.59 -21.72
CA ALA A 593 15.50 -4.94 -21.79
C ALA A 593 14.01 -4.94 -22.18
N MET A 594 13.57 -6.01 -22.86
CA MET A 594 12.21 -6.14 -23.36
C MET A 594 11.22 -6.16 -22.20
N THR A 595 10.33 -5.18 -22.07
CA THR A 595 9.33 -5.20 -20.99
C THR A 595 8.46 -6.47 -21.08
N MET A 596 7.88 -6.91 -19.95
CA MET A 596 7.00 -8.08 -19.96
C MET A 596 5.78 -7.89 -20.88
N ALA A 597 5.27 -6.66 -20.99
CA ALA A 597 4.19 -6.32 -21.89
C ALA A 597 4.62 -6.38 -23.37
N ASP A 598 5.83 -5.90 -23.70
CA ASP A 598 6.36 -5.98 -25.05
C ASP A 598 6.67 -7.43 -25.45
N LEU A 599 7.17 -8.24 -24.52
CA LEU A 599 7.34 -9.69 -24.69
C LEU A 599 6.01 -10.36 -25.06
N GLY A 600 4.95 -10.11 -24.30
CA GLY A 600 3.61 -10.61 -24.60
C GLY A 600 3.08 -10.15 -25.97
N THR A 601 3.29 -8.87 -26.30
CA THR A 601 2.88 -8.28 -27.58
C THR A 601 3.64 -8.89 -28.76
N ALA A 602 4.95 -9.06 -28.64
CA ALA A 602 5.79 -9.67 -29.66
C ALA A 602 5.34 -11.11 -29.98
N LEU A 603 5.09 -11.91 -28.94
CA LEU A 603 4.64 -13.29 -29.09
C LEU A 603 3.22 -13.39 -29.63
N THR A 604 2.31 -12.51 -29.19
CA THR A 604 0.94 -12.44 -29.70
C THR A 604 0.93 -12.11 -31.19
N ASN A 605 1.75 -11.14 -31.61
CA ASN A 605 1.90 -10.77 -33.02
C ASN A 605 2.47 -11.92 -33.85
N ALA A 606 3.49 -12.62 -33.35
CA ALA A 606 4.11 -13.76 -34.03
C ALA A 606 3.12 -14.93 -34.20
N THR A 607 2.42 -15.29 -33.13
CA THR A 607 1.45 -16.40 -33.13
C THR A 607 0.21 -16.10 -33.97
N THR A 608 -0.26 -14.84 -33.98
CA THR A 608 -1.33 -14.38 -34.86
C THR A 608 -0.92 -14.46 -36.33
N ALA A 609 0.28 -13.97 -36.67
CA ALA A 609 0.81 -14.02 -38.02
C ALA A 609 1.00 -15.46 -38.54
N ALA A 610 1.36 -16.39 -37.66
CA ALA A 610 1.48 -17.81 -37.97
C ALA A 610 0.15 -18.59 -37.85
N ALA A 611 -0.94 -17.95 -37.44
CA ALA A 611 -2.22 -18.58 -37.09
C ALA A 611 -2.08 -19.80 -36.15
N LYS A 612 -1.08 -19.75 -35.24
CA LYS A 612 -0.74 -20.84 -34.33
C LYS A 612 -0.24 -20.28 -32.99
N ARG A 613 -0.94 -20.61 -31.90
CA ARG A 613 -0.48 -20.35 -30.53
C ARG A 613 0.61 -21.33 -30.12
N LEU A 614 1.42 -20.94 -29.15
CA LEU A 614 2.42 -21.80 -28.53
C LEU A 614 1.75 -22.73 -27.52
N ASP A 615 2.03 -24.03 -27.58
CA ASP A 615 1.47 -24.96 -26.60
C ASP A 615 2.15 -24.78 -25.22
N LEU A 616 3.43 -24.42 -25.18
CA LEU A 616 4.19 -24.29 -23.94
C LEU A 616 5.32 -23.25 -24.07
N ILE A 617 5.44 -22.37 -23.08
CA ILE A 617 6.61 -21.51 -22.87
C ILE A 617 7.39 -22.04 -21.67
N LEU A 618 8.71 -22.20 -21.80
CA LEU A 618 9.65 -22.44 -20.71
C LEU A 618 10.55 -21.23 -20.53
N MET A 619 10.41 -20.54 -19.41
CA MET A 619 11.32 -19.48 -19.00
C MET A 619 12.49 -20.09 -18.23
N GLN A 620 13.68 -20.01 -18.81
CA GLN A 620 14.95 -20.14 -18.08
C GLN A 620 15.46 -18.74 -17.74
N ALA A 621 14.62 -17.98 -17.05
CA ALA A 621 14.85 -16.59 -16.70
C ALA A 621 14.21 -16.32 -15.33
N PRO A 622 14.90 -15.66 -14.37
CA PRO A 622 14.43 -15.46 -13.00
C PRO A 622 13.09 -14.75 -12.88
N LEU A 623 12.37 -14.97 -11.78
CA LEU A 623 11.20 -14.21 -11.34
C LEU A 623 10.10 -14.09 -12.42
N THR A 624 9.95 -15.08 -13.30
CA THR A 624 8.98 -15.06 -14.42
C THR A 624 7.74 -15.91 -14.17
N ALA A 625 7.68 -16.68 -13.08
CA ALA A 625 6.40 -17.20 -12.58
C ALA A 625 5.75 -16.17 -11.64
N ASN A 626 5.23 -15.11 -12.24
CA ASN A 626 4.45 -14.05 -11.60
C ASN A 626 3.19 -13.78 -12.42
N LEU A 627 2.19 -13.10 -11.83
CA LEU A 627 0.91 -12.86 -12.49
C LEU A 627 1.02 -11.96 -13.73
N ASN A 628 1.88 -10.93 -13.70
CA ASN A 628 2.09 -10.01 -14.83
C ASN A 628 2.63 -10.74 -16.07
N THR A 629 3.60 -11.64 -15.90
CA THR A 629 4.13 -12.48 -16.97
C THR A 629 3.07 -13.46 -17.46
N ALA A 630 2.31 -14.10 -16.56
CA ALA A 630 1.25 -15.02 -16.95
C ALA A 630 0.17 -14.31 -17.81
N LEU A 631 -0.30 -13.15 -17.39
CA LEU A 631 -1.27 -12.33 -18.14
C LEU A 631 -0.72 -11.87 -19.49
N ALA A 632 0.54 -11.40 -19.54
CA ALA A 632 1.17 -10.95 -20.78
C ALA A 632 1.32 -12.09 -21.82
N LEU A 633 1.58 -13.31 -21.36
CA LEU A 633 1.80 -14.47 -22.23
C LEU A 633 0.51 -15.23 -22.56
N ALA A 634 -0.56 -15.08 -21.78
CA ALA A 634 -1.82 -15.78 -21.96
C ALA A 634 -2.42 -15.66 -23.37
N PRO A 635 -2.34 -14.53 -24.09
CA PRO A 635 -2.85 -14.48 -25.47
C PRO A 635 -2.06 -15.38 -26.44
N ALA A 636 -0.76 -15.57 -26.22
CA ALA A 636 0.13 -16.25 -27.15
C ALA A 636 0.36 -17.75 -26.83
N ALA A 637 0.12 -18.20 -25.59
CA ALA A 637 0.43 -19.56 -25.16
C ALA A 637 -0.59 -20.21 -24.23
N ASP A 638 -0.61 -21.55 -24.19
CA ASP A 638 -1.49 -22.32 -23.29
C ASP A 638 -0.89 -22.55 -21.90
N TYR A 639 0.38 -22.92 -21.83
CA TYR A 639 1.06 -23.21 -20.57
C TYR A 639 2.38 -22.44 -20.44
N LEU A 640 2.72 -22.08 -19.21
CA LEU A 640 3.99 -21.44 -18.85
C LEU A 640 4.68 -22.28 -17.78
N VAL A 641 5.96 -22.61 -17.99
CA VAL A 641 6.83 -23.14 -16.95
C VAL A 641 7.91 -22.12 -16.67
N ALA A 642 7.96 -21.59 -15.45
CA ALA A 642 8.83 -20.49 -15.09
C ALA A 642 9.26 -20.57 -13.61
N PRO A 643 10.40 -19.97 -13.24
CA PRO A 643 10.81 -19.86 -11.86
C PRO A 643 10.12 -18.66 -11.19
N PRO A 644 9.51 -18.84 -10.00
CA PRO A 644 8.96 -17.71 -9.23
C PRO A 644 10.05 -16.89 -8.56
N GLY A 645 11.27 -17.41 -8.43
CA GLY A 645 12.45 -16.69 -7.91
C GLY A 645 13.66 -16.84 -8.84
N GLN A 646 14.86 -16.84 -8.26
CA GLN A 646 16.10 -17.06 -9.02
C GLN A 646 16.17 -18.49 -9.59
N ILE A 647 16.90 -18.65 -10.71
CA ILE A 647 17.08 -19.95 -11.35
C ILE A 647 18.56 -20.24 -11.60
N TRP A 648 19.00 -21.46 -11.26
CA TRP A 648 20.34 -21.94 -11.61
C TRP A 648 20.42 -22.28 -13.07
N ARG A 649 21.46 -21.75 -13.72
CA ARG A 649 21.79 -22.18 -15.06
C ARG A 649 22.32 -23.61 -15.01
N THR A 650 21.73 -24.53 -15.75
CA THR A 650 22.16 -25.94 -15.82
C THR A 650 21.89 -26.46 -17.21
N ALA A 651 22.68 -27.42 -17.71
CA ALA A 651 22.40 -28.06 -18.99
C ALA A 651 21.37 -29.19 -18.78
N TRP A 652 20.10 -28.92 -19.12
CA TRP A 652 18.97 -29.84 -18.89
C TRP A 652 17.95 -29.93 -20.03
N LEU A 653 18.12 -29.18 -21.11
CA LEU A 653 17.24 -29.24 -22.29
C LEU A 653 17.24 -30.62 -22.94
N ASN A 654 18.31 -31.40 -22.82
CA ASN A 654 18.30 -32.81 -23.24
C ASN A 654 17.27 -33.66 -22.45
N ARG A 655 17.02 -33.35 -21.17
CA ARG A 655 15.97 -33.99 -20.36
C ARG A 655 14.58 -33.56 -20.84
N VAL A 656 14.43 -32.30 -21.26
CA VAL A 656 13.21 -31.79 -21.89
C VAL A 656 12.94 -32.52 -23.21
N LEU A 657 13.91 -32.62 -24.11
CA LEU A 657 13.76 -33.33 -25.39
C LEU A 657 13.37 -34.81 -25.19
N ASN A 658 13.99 -35.50 -24.22
CA ASN A 658 13.58 -36.86 -23.83
C ASN A 658 12.11 -36.94 -23.44
N ARG A 659 11.61 -35.95 -22.67
CA ARG A 659 10.22 -35.90 -22.24
C ARG A 659 9.25 -35.63 -23.39
N LEU A 660 9.63 -34.79 -24.34
CA LEU A 660 8.83 -34.49 -25.54
C LEU A 660 8.72 -35.70 -26.48
N ASN A 661 9.74 -36.57 -26.51
CA ASN A 661 9.75 -37.78 -27.34
C ASN A 661 8.95 -38.96 -26.75
N ALA A 662 8.48 -38.86 -25.49
CA ALA A 662 7.69 -39.90 -24.84
C ALA A 662 6.28 -40.02 -25.46
N THR A 663 5.65 -41.20 -25.32
CA THR A 663 4.31 -41.48 -25.90
C THR A 663 3.20 -40.58 -25.33
N ASN A 664 3.21 -40.29 -24.03
CA ASN A 664 2.27 -39.36 -23.40
C ASN A 664 2.89 -37.96 -23.30
N ASN A 665 2.85 -37.19 -24.39
CA ASN A 665 3.48 -35.87 -24.51
C ASN A 665 2.46 -34.76 -24.80
N THR A 666 1.30 -34.77 -24.14
CA THR A 666 0.39 -33.61 -24.21
C THR A 666 1.05 -32.39 -23.54
N PRO A 667 0.77 -31.15 -23.99
CA PRO A 667 1.41 -29.96 -23.44
C PRO A 667 1.29 -29.84 -21.92
N ARG A 668 0.10 -30.12 -21.38
CA ARG A 668 -0.19 -30.11 -19.95
C ARG A 668 0.68 -31.08 -19.16
N GLU A 669 0.76 -32.34 -19.60
CA GLU A 669 1.55 -33.36 -18.91
C GLU A 669 3.05 -33.07 -19.00
N VAL A 670 3.51 -32.52 -20.14
CA VAL A 670 4.89 -32.03 -20.27
C VAL A 670 5.15 -30.91 -19.27
N ALA A 671 4.27 -29.90 -19.19
CA ALA A 671 4.41 -28.77 -18.28
C ALA A 671 4.49 -29.21 -16.81
N ILE A 672 3.63 -30.15 -16.40
CA ILE A 672 3.61 -30.73 -15.03
C ILE A 672 4.93 -31.41 -14.69
N ASP A 673 5.56 -32.10 -15.65
CA ASP A 673 6.79 -32.86 -15.42
C ASP A 673 8.06 -31.98 -15.39
N LEU A 674 8.06 -30.81 -16.07
CA LEU A 674 9.25 -29.96 -16.18
C LEU A 674 9.84 -29.52 -14.83
N PRO A 675 9.07 -29.05 -13.82
CA PRO A 675 9.59 -28.76 -12.48
C PRO A 675 10.40 -29.89 -11.85
N ALA A 676 9.93 -31.14 -11.99
CA ALA A 676 10.64 -32.30 -11.44
C ALA A 676 11.92 -32.61 -12.24
N LEU A 677 11.89 -32.45 -13.56
CA LEU A 677 13.06 -32.65 -14.41
C LEU A 677 14.16 -31.63 -14.13
N TYR A 678 13.79 -30.36 -13.91
CA TYR A 678 14.72 -29.32 -13.50
C TYR A 678 15.32 -29.61 -12.12
N GLY A 679 14.49 -29.95 -11.13
CA GLY A 679 14.97 -30.33 -9.80
C GLY A 679 15.91 -31.54 -9.79
N ASN A 680 15.73 -32.47 -10.73
CA ASN A 680 16.66 -33.58 -10.95
C ASN A 680 17.96 -33.16 -11.64
N ALA A 681 17.93 -32.14 -12.49
CA ALA A 681 19.12 -31.59 -13.14
C ALA A 681 19.98 -30.78 -12.17
N VAL A 682 19.36 -29.94 -11.34
CA VAL A 682 20.04 -29.12 -10.32
C VAL A 682 20.76 -29.98 -9.28
N ARG A 683 20.23 -31.17 -8.98
CA ARG A 683 20.81 -32.13 -8.01
C ARG A 683 21.77 -33.14 -8.63
N ALA A 684 21.97 -33.13 -9.95
CA ALA A 684 22.68 -34.20 -10.66
C ALA A 684 24.16 -34.31 -10.28
N ASP A 685 24.76 -33.25 -9.75
CA ASP A 685 26.15 -33.21 -9.30
C ASP A 685 26.32 -33.43 -7.78
N GLY A 686 25.22 -33.72 -7.06
CA GLY A 686 25.22 -33.95 -5.62
C GLY A 686 25.32 -32.69 -4.76
N VAL A 687 25.34 -31.49 -5.36
CA VAL A 687 25.35 -30.22 -4.61
C VAL A 687 23.91 -29.80 -4.30
N LEU A 688 23.65 -29.49 -3.03
CA LEU A 688 22.36 -28.96 -2.59
C LEU A 688 22.26 -27.47 -2.97
N ARG A 689 21.27 -27.14 -3.79
CA ARG A 689 20.99 -25.77 -4.24
C ARG A 689 19.51 -25.49 -4.05
N GLU A 690 19.19 -24.33 -3.51
CA GLU A 690 17.81 -23.87 -3.47
C GLU A 690 17.28 -23.61 -4.88
N TYR A 691 16.04 -24.01 -5.14
CA TYR A 691 15.38 -23.71 -6.40
C TYR A 691 13.87 -23.72 -6.24
N ALA A 692 13.18 -23.05 -7.16
CA ALA A 692 11.75 -23.21 -7.39
C ALA A 692 11.47 -23.16 -8.90
N LEU A 693 10.61 -24.05 -9.39
CA LEU A 693 10.08 -24.00 -10.74
C LEU A 693 8.61 -24.38 -10.73
N THR A 694 7.80 -23.64 -11.50
CA THR A 694 6.35 -23.73 -11.46
C THR A 694 5.78 -23.84 -12.87
N ALA A 695 4.74 -24.66 -13.02
CA ALA A 695 3.94 -24.79 -14.22
C ALA A 695 2.57 -24.12 -14.01
N LEU A 696 2.17 -23.29 -14.97
CA LEU A 696 0.98 -22.46 -14.95
C LEU A 696 0.08 -22.77 -16.16
N ASP A 697 -1.23 -22.83 -15.93
CA ASP A 697 -2.27 -22.87 -16.96
C ASP A 697 -2.75 -21.45 -17.27
N LEU A 698 -2.31 -20.91 -18.40
CA LEU A 698 -2.50 -19.49 -18.73
C LEU A 698 -3.96 -19.13 -19.00
N ALA A 699 -4.83 -20.10 -19.28
CA ALA A 699 -6.27 -19.87 -19.42
C ALA A 699 -6.94 -19.46 -18.10
N ARG A 700 -6.24 -19.59 -16.97
CA ARG A 700 -6.73 -19.27 -15.62
C ARG A 700 -6.17 -17.96 -15.06
N ALA A 701 -5.27 -17.29 -15.79
CA ALA A 701 -4.60 -16.08 -15.31
C ALA A 701 -5.58 -14.94 -14.99
N ASP A 702 -6.56 -14.70 -15.86
CA ASP A 702 -7.57 -13.65 -15.65
C ASP A 702 -8.45 -13.89 -14.42
N GLU A 703 -8.77 -15.15 -14.11
CA GLU A 703 -9.56 -15.50 -12.92
C GLU A 703 -8.79 -15.21 -11.63
N VAL A 704 -7.49 -15.53 -11.61
CA VAL A 704 -6.62 -15.19 -10.47
C VAL A 704 -6.49 -13.69 -10.33
N LYS A 705 -6.31 -12.94 -11.43
CA LYS A 705 -6.31 -11.48 -11.42
C LYS A 705 -7.59 -10.92 -10.80
N ALA A 706 -8.76 -11.36 -11.27
CA ALA A 706 -10.04 -10.90 -10.75
C ALA A 706 -10.21 -11.22 -9.25
N ALA A 707 -9.79 -12.40 -8.80
CA ALA A 707 -9.87 -12.79 -7.40
C ALA A 707 -8.89 -11.98 -6.51
N ARG A 708 -7.68 -11.71 -7.01
CA ARG A 708 -6.68 -10.85 -6.35
C ARG A 708 -7.19 -9.42 -6.20
N ASP A 709 -7.76 -8.86 -7.26
CA ASP A 709 -8.27 -7.48 -7.27
C ASP A 709 -9.50 -7.35 -6.36
N ALA A 710 -10.38 -8.34 -6.34
CA ALA A 710 -11.49 -8.38 -5.38
C ALA A 710 -11.02 -8.44 -3.92
N LEU A 711 -9.93 -9.16 -3.63
CA LEU A 711 -9.30 -9.13 -2.31
C LEU A 711 -8.71 -7.76 -2.00
N ALA A 712 -8.04 -7.12 -2.96
CA ALA A 712 -7.46 -5.79 -2.79
C ALA A 712 -8.50 -4.73 -2.42
N VAL A 713 -9.68 -4.78 -3.06
CA VAL A 713 -10.81 -3.89 -2.75
C VAL A 713 -11.28 -4.08 -1.30
N GLU A 714 -11.45 -5.32 -0.85
CA GLU A 714 -11.86 -5.58 0.54
C GLU A 714 -10.78 -5.20 1.55
N LEU A 715 -9.50 -5.49 1.26
CA LEU A 715 -8.38 -5.10 2.11
C LEU A 715 -8.26 -3.59 2.25
N THR A 716 -8.45 -2.84 1.15
CA THR A 716 -8.50 -1.38 1.14
C THR A 716 -9.62 -0.86 2.05
N ARG A 717 -10.83 -1.42 1.91
CA ARG A 717 -11.98 -1.04 2.74
C ARG A 717 -11.71 -1.24 4.23
N VAL A 718 -11.21 -2.42 4.62
CA VAL A 718 -10.95 -2.72 6.03
C VAL A 718 -9.73 -1.98 6.58
N LEU A 719 -8.74 -1.64 5.74
CA LEU A 719 -7.61 -0.79 6.11
C LEU A 719 -8.10 0.62 6.46
N ASN A 720 -9.02 1.18 5.68
CA ASN A 720 -9.65 2.48 5.98
C ASN A 720 -10.45 2.47 7.29
N GLU A 721 -11.17 1.40 7.57
CA GLU A 721 -11.99 1.28 8.78
C GLU A 721 -11.17 0.92 10.03
N ARG A 722 -10.05 0.21 9.88
CA ARG A 722 -9.30 -0.46 10.97
C ARG A 722 -7.79 -0.51 10.76
N ALA A 723 -7.19 0.62 10.42
CA ALA A 723 -5.77 0.73 10.06
C ALA A 723 -4.83 -0.02 11.03
N ALA A 724 -4.90 0.27 12.33
CA ALA A 724 -3.99 -0.29 13.33
C ALA A 724 -4.02 -1.83 13.43
N ILE A 725 -5.19 -2.45 13.29
CA ILE A 725 -5.33 -3.91 13.34
C ILE A 725 -4.86 -4.53 12.02
N MET A 726 -5.23 -3.93 10.90
CA MET A 726 -4.94 -4.46 9.57
C MET A 726 -3.45 -4.33 9.21
N GLN A 727 -2.78 -3.26 9.61
CA GLN A 727 -1.34 -3.09 9.41
C GLN A 727 -0.55 -4.21 10.10
N LEU A 728 -0.74 -4.41 11.41
CA LEU A 728 -0.06 -5.46 12.16
C LEU A 728 -0.35 -6.85 11.59
N LEU A 729 -1.61 -7.11 11.23
CA LEU A 729 -1.99 -8.35 10.56
C LEU A 729 -1.22 -8.57 9.25
N LEU A 730 -1.16 -7.57 8.38
CA LEU A 730 -0.50 -7.68 7.08
C LEU A 730 1.02 -7.81 7.22
N MET A 731 1.62 -7.15 8.22
CA MET A 731 3.03 -7.34 8.58
C MET A 731 3.32 -8.78 9.00
N ASP A 732 2.49 -9.36 9.89
CA ASP A 732 2.64 -10.74 10.36
C ASP A 732 2.43 -11.76 9.23
N VAL A 733 1.37 -11.59 8.43
CA VAL A 733 1.06 -12.44 7.28
C VAL A 733 2.20 -12.42 6.27
N ARG A 734 2.72 -11.22 5.98
CA ARG A 734 3.88 -11.07 5.11
C ARG A 734 5.11 -11.78 5.66
N ALA A 735 5.45 -11.55 6.93
CA ALA A 735 6.62 -12.17 7.56
C ALA A 735 6.54 -13.70 7.58
N GLY A 736 5.33 -14.27 7.63
CA GLY A 736 5.09 -15.71 7.53
C GLY A 736 5.02 -16.28 6.10
N SER A 737 5.06 -15.44 5.07
CA SER A 737 4.97 -15.86 3.66
C SER A 737 6.35 -16.19 3.07
N THR A 738 6.43 -17.17 2.17
CA THR A 738 7.67 -17.42 1.40
C THR A 738 8.02 -16.18 0.57
N ALA A 739 9.29 -15.79 0.52
CA ALA A 739 9.80 -14.70 -0.33
C ALA A 739 10.76 -15.24 -1.39
N TYR A 740 10.52 -14.90 -2.66
CA TYR A 740 11.20 -15.45 -3.84
C TYR A 740 12.41 -14.63 -4.32
N ASP A 741 12.42 -13.34 -4.00
CA ASP A 741 13.55 -12.42 -4.19
C ASP A 741 14.40 -12.29 -2.93
N SER A 742 14.20 -13.19 -1.95
CA SER A 742 14.90 -13.09 -0.69
C SER A 742 16.41 -13.12 -0.88
N SER A 743 17.08 -12.19 -0.21
CA SER A 743 18.54 -12.10 -0.17
C SER A 743 19.23 -13.32 0.46
N GLY A 744 18.42 -14.28 0.94
CA GLY A 744 18.78 -15.50 1.61
C GLY A 744 18.73 -16.79 0.77
N ASN A 745 18.56 -16.72 -0.56
CA ASN A 745 18.56 -17.92 -1.43
C ASN A 745 19.92 -18.60 -1.64
N GLY A 746 20.73 -18.65 -0.57
CA GLY A 746 22.03 -19.30 -0.51
C GLY A 746 23.16 -18.38 -0.97
N LEU A 747 23.76 -17.64 -0.03
CA LEU A 747 25.09 -17.03 -0.12
C LEU A 747 25.33 -15.99 -1.24
N ILE A 748 24.49 -15.87 -2.27
CA ILE A 748 24.80 -15.14 -3.51
C ILE A 748 24.35 -13.68 -3.50
N ASN A 749 23.27 -13.35 -2.77
CA ASN A 749 22.68 -12.01 -2.75
C ASN A 749 22.80 -11.31 -1.39
N ALA A 750 23.65 -11.82 -0.49
CA ALA A 750 23.96 -11.11 0.74
C ALA A 750 24.70 -9.82 0.40
N MET A 751 24.18 -8.67 0.88
CA MET A 751 24.95 -7.44 0.87
C MET A 751 26.18 -7.64 1.74
N ARG A 752 27.25 -6.93 1.39
CA ARG A 752 28.50 -7.01 2.14
C ARG A 752 28.71 -5.72 2.90
N ASP A 753 29.26 -5.81 4.10
CA ASP A 753 29.83 -4.63 4.72
C ASP A 753 31.17 -4.26 4.08
N SER A 754 31.78 -3.16 4.55
CA SER A 754 33.09 -2.72 4.12
C SER A 754 34.23 -3.72 4.43
N LEU A 755 33.99 -4.71 5.28
CA LEU A 755 34.94 -5.77 5.65
C LEU A 755 34.71 -7.07 4.85
N GLY A 756 33.66 -7.12 4.04
CA GLY A 756 33.30 -8.26 3.20
C GLY A 756 32.37 -9.28 3.87
N GLU A 757 31.95 -9.04 5.12
CA GLU A 757 31.00 -9.88 5.87
C GLU A 757 29.61 -9.78 5.27
N ARG A 758 28.85 -10.88 5.33
CA ARG A 758 27.58 -11.04 4.62
C ARG A 758 26.39 -10.69 5.50
N PHE A 759 25.52 -9.83 5.00
CA PHE A 759 24.28 -9.42 5.63
C PHE A 759 23.07 -9.76 4.75
N PRO A 760 21.95 -10.20 5.34
CA PRO A 760 20.70 -10.34 4.59
C PRO A 760 20.31 -8.96 4.04
N ALA A 761 20.18 -8.87 2.72
CA ALA A 761 19.67 -7.67 2.09
C ALA A 761 18.15 -7.56 2.32
N PRO A 762 17.60 -6.37 2.62
CA PRO A 762 16.16 -6.18 2.75
C PRO A 762 15.53 -6.00 1.36
N GLU A 763 15.80 -6.96 0.47
CA GLU A 763 15.33 -6.98 -0.91
C GLU A 763 14.16 -7.94 -1.10
N ASP A 764 13.54 -8.38 -0.01
CA ASP A 764 12.42 -9.31 -0.02
C ASP A 764 11.14 -8.53 -0.31
N ALA A 765 10.73 -8.39 -1.58
CA ALA A 765 9.49 -7.72 -2.00
C ALA A 765 8.54 -8.63 -2.79
N PHE A 766 9.03 -9.72 -3.38
CA PHE A 766 8.21 -10.72 -4.06
C PHE A 766 7.89 -11.87 -3.12
N ILE A 767 6.67 -11.85 -2.61
CA ILE A 767 6.14 -12.94 -1.80
C ILE A 767 5.44 -13.98 -2.66
N ASP A 768 5.27 -15.15 -2.09
CA ASP A 768 4.42 -16.20 -2.62
C ASP A 768 2.94 -15.86 -2.36
N LEU A 769 2.18 -15.65 -3.44
CA LEU A 769 0.78 -15.23 -3.34
C LEU A 769 -0.11 -16.30 -2.71
N GLY A 770 0.21 -17.58 -2.92
CA GLY A 770 -0.56 -18.69 -2.35
C GLY A 770 -0.31 -18.87 -0.86
N ASP A 771 0.94 -18.72 -0.43
CA ASP A 771 1.31 -18.70 1.00
C ASP A 771 0.69 -17.47 1.69
N PHE A 772 0.77 -16.29 1.07
CA PHE A 772 0.14 -15.06 1.58
C PHE A 772 -1.36 -15.23 1.78
N ALA A 773 -2.08 -15.70 0.75
CA ALA A 773 -3.52 -15.93 0.83
C ALA A 773 -3.86 -16.99 1.90
N THR A 774 -3.02 -18.01 2.07
CA THR A 774 -3.21 -19.04 3.09
C THR A 774 -2.99 -18.50 4.50
N ALA A 775 -1.91 -17.76 4.73
CA ALA A 775 -1.61 -17.13 6.00
C ALA A 775 -2.70 -16.11 6.39
N LEU A 776 -3.14 -15.29 5.44
CA LEU A 776 -4.22 -14.33 5.62
C LEU A 776 -5.55 -15.02 5.97
N ALA A 777 -5.90 -16.11 5.28
CA ALA A 777 -7.14 -16.86 5.54
C ALA A 777 -7.17 -17.49 6.94
N ASN A 778 -5.99 -17.85 7.48
CA ASN A 778 -5.84 -18.48 8.79
C ASN A 778 -5.64 -17.47 9.93
N ALA A 779 -5.47 -16.18 9.62
CA ALA A 779 -5.17 -15.19 10.62
C ALA A 779 -6.36 -14.98 11.59
N PRO A 780 -6.12 -14.97 12.92
CA PRO A 780 -7.18 -14.80 13.92
C PRO A 780 -7.97 -13.50 13.74
N ALA A 781 -7.29 -12.40 13.42
CA ALA A 781 -7.93 -11.11 13.22
C ALA A 781 -8.99 -11.15 12.12
N LEU A 782 -8.75 -11.88 11.01
CA LEU A 782 -9.68 -12.01 9.89
C LEU A 782 -10.88 -12.94 10.18
N GLN A 783 -10.92 -13.59 11.35
CA GLN A 783 -12.05 -14.45 11.73
C GLN A 783 -13.23 -13.68 12.33
N ALA A 784 -13.04 -12.39 12.63
CA ALA A 784 -14.10 -11.54 13.15
C ALA A 784 -15.28 -11.47 12.17
N ALA A 785 -16.51 -11.50 12.68
CA ALA A 785 -17.72 -11.67 11.87
C ALA A 785 -17.95 -10.51 10.87
N ASP A 786 -17.52 -9.32 11.26
CA ASP A 786 -17.51 -8.09 10.49
C ASP A 786 -16.44 -8.04 9.38
N LEU A 787 -15.45 -8.94 9.40
CA LEU A 787 -14.44 -9.10 8.34
C LEU A 787 -14.74 -10.27 7.39
N ALA A 788 -15.98 -10.78 7.40
CA ALA A 788 -16.39 -11.93 6.59
C ALA A 788 -16.23 -11.73 5.07
N ALA A 789 -16.36 -10.49 4.57
CA ALA A 789 -16.18 -10.17 3.15
C ALA A 789 -14.71 -10.34 2.73
N ALA A 790 -13.77 -9.75 3.47
CA ALA A 790 -12.34 -9.92 3.26
C ALA A 790 -11.93 -11.40 3.36
N ARG A 791 -12.43 -12.13 4.37
CA ARG A 791 -12.20 -13.58 4.49
C ARG A 791 -12.70 -14.35 3.25
N THR A 792 -13.90 -14.04 2.76
CA THR A 792 -14.45 -14.67 1.55
C THR A 792 -13.58 -14.39 0.32
N ALA A 793 -13.14 -13.14 0.13
CA ALA A 793 -12.26 -12.76 -0.96
C ALA A 793 -10.91 -13.51 -0.90
N THR A 794 -10.32 -13.64 0.28
CA THR A 794 -9.09 -14.42 0.49
C THR A 794 -9.27 -15.90 0.11
N LEU A 795 -10.40 -16.51 0.49
CA LEU A 795 -10.70 -17.90 0.14
C LEU A 795 -10.92 -18.07 -1.37
N ASN A 796 -11.52 -17.10 -2.05
CA ASN A 796 -11.70 -17.11 -3.49
C ASN A 796 -10.36 -17.05 -4.23
N LEU A 797 -9.44 -16.15 -3.81
CA LEU A 797 -8.09 -16.10 -4.36
C LEU A 797 -7.35 -17.43 -4.19
N ARG A 798 -7.40 -18.00 -2.98
CA ARG A 798 -6.79 -19.31 -2.70
C ARG A 798 -7.35 -20.41 -3.61
N ASN A 799 -8.66 -20.41 -3.85
CA ASN A 799 -9.31 -21.39 -4.72
C ASN A 799 -8.94 -21.20 -6.21
N ALA A 800 -8.78 -19.96 -6.68
CA ALA A 800 -8.35 -19.68 -8.04
C ALA A 800 -6.89 -20.16 -8.28
N LEU A 801 -6.04 -20.08 -7.27
CA LEU A 801 -4.64 -20.53 -7.33
C LEU A 801 -4.49 -22.07 -7.32
N GLY A 802 -5.27 -22.78 -6.48
CA GLY A 802 -5.04 -24.21 -6.17
C GLY A 802 -6.25 -25.14 -6.19
N GLY A 803 -7.43 -24.67 -6.62
CA GLY A 803 -8.68 -25.44 -6.61
C GLY A 803 -8.78 -26.56 -7.65
N SER A 804 -10.01 -26.90 -8.08
CA SER A 804 -10.25 -27.97 -9.06
C SER A 804 -9.78 -27.62 -10.49
N THR A 805 -9.56 -26.33 -10.77
CA THR A 805 -9.08 -25.79 -12.04
C THR A 805 -8.04 -24.69 -11.77
N PRO A 806 -6.86 -25.06 -11.24
CA PRO A 806 -5.91 -24.09 -10.70
C PRO A 806 -5.10 -23.41 -11.80
N LEU A 807 -4.72 -22.16 -11.60
CA LEU A 807 -3.64 -21.53 -12.37
C LEU A 807 -2.33 -22.29 -12.16
N VAL A 808 -1.98 -22.63 -10.91
CA VAL A 808 -0.75 -23.37 -10.60
C VAL A 808 -1.02 -24.87 -10.72
N ILE A 809 -0.56 -25.49 -11.82
CA ILE A 809 -0.81 -26.92 -12.09
C ILE A 809 0.31 -27.84 -11.58
N ALA A 810 1.53 -27.32 -11.37
CA ALA A 810 2.60 -28.05 -10.70
C ALA A 810 3.65 -27.08 -10.13
N THR A 811 4.25 -27.43 -9.00
CA THR A 811 5.40 -26.70 -8.46
C THR A 811 6.38 -27.66 -7.78
N ARG A 812 7.67 -27.33 -7.87
CA ARG A 812 8.75 -28.04 -7.16
C ARG A 812 9.73 -27.02 -6.61
N ARG A 813 10.07 -27.18 -5.33
CA ARG A 813 11.08 -26.36 -4.66
C ARG A 813 12.04 -27.18 -3.81
N LEU A 814 13.14 -26.56 -3.38
CA LEU A 814 14.04 -27.06 -2.34
C LEU A 814 14.51 -25.87 -1.51
N ALA A 815 14.25 -25.88 -0.19
CA ALA A 815 14.72 -24.84 0.72
C ALA A 815 16.16 -25.12 1.20
N ASN A 816 16.91 -24.07 1.58
CA ASN A 816 18.23 -24.22 2.18
C ASN A 816 18.15 -25.06 3.48
N GLY A 817 18.94 -26.13 3.58
CA GLY A 817 19.10 -26.92 4.81
C GLY A 817 18.10 -28.05 5.07
N GLN A 818 17.14 -28.35 4.17
CA GLN A 818 16.21 -29.49 4.34
C GLN A 818 16.43 -30.60 3.31
N VAL A 819 16.43 -31.85 3.78
CA VAL A 819 16.24 -33.05 2.93
C VAL A 819 14.76 -33.38 2.92
N GLY A 820 14.10 -33.10 1.80
CA GLY A 820 12.68 -33.39 1.58
C GLY A 820 12.16 -32.53 0.45
N LEU A 821 11.26 -33.06 -0.38
CA LEU A 821 10.50 -32.26 -1.35
C LEU A 821 9.51 -31.42 -0.53
N PRO A 822 9.68 -30.10 -0.36
CA PRO A 822 8.64 -29.28 0.24
C PRO A 822 7.54 -29.16 -0.81
N GLU A 823 6.45 -29.90 -0.61
CA GLU A 823 5.20 -29.58 -1.30
C GLU A 823 4.72 -28.26 -0.71
N LEU A 824 4.78 -27.21 -1.54
CA LEU A 824 3.96 -26.03 -1.31
C LEU A 824 2.49 -26.49 -1.16
N PRO A 825 1.66 -25.77 -0.39
CA PRO A 825 0.22 -25.93 -0.51
C PRO A 825 -0.16 -25.95 -1.98
N ILE A 826 -1.16 -26.74 -2.35
CA ILE A 826 -1.69 -26.76 -3.72
C ILE A 826 -2.06 -25.29 -4.05
N GLY A 827 -1.24 -24.61 -4.87
CA GLY A 827 -1.45 -23.21 -5.26
C GLY A 827 -0.30 -22.19 -5.13
N ALA A 828 0.90 -22.49 -4.61
CA ALA A 828 1.80 -21.39 -4.20
C ALA A 828 2.94 -20.94 -5.16
N GLY A 829 3.21 -21.60 -6.29
CA GLY A 829 4.36 -21.23 -7.15
C GLY A 829 4.32 -19.89 -7.93
N LEU A 830 3.62 -18.86 -7.44
CA LEU A 830 3.40 -17.58 -8.11
C LEU A 830 3.92 -16.41 -7.24
N ALA A 831 4.92 -15.69 -7.75
CA ALA A 831 5.46 -14.50 -7.11
C ALA A 831 4.55 -13.29 -7.34
N GLU A 832 4.33 -12.51 -6.28
CA GLU A 832 3.56 -11.25 -6.30
C GLU A 832 4.33 -10.17 -5.54
N LEU A 833 4.30 -8.94 -6.07
CA LEU A 833 4.88 -7.80 -5.37
C LEU A 833 4.05 -7.46 -4.13
N PHE A 834 4.68 -7.52 -2.98
CA PHE A 834 4.19 -7.03 -1.71
C PHE A 834 5.40 -6.65 -0.84
N PRO A 835 5.95 -5.43 -0.96
CA PRO A 835 7.21 -5.03 -0.33
C PRO A 835 7.15 -5.01 1.20
N HIS A 836 8.31 -5.03 1.84
CA HIS A 836 8.40 -4.93 3.30
C HIS A 836 8.05 -3.50 3.76
N HIS A 837 7.14 -3.41 4.73
CA HIS A 837 6.56 -2.19 5.35
C HIS A 837 7.64 -1.10 5.64
N ALA A 838 8.74 -1.48 6.30
CA ALA A 838 9.69 -0.52 6.87
C ALA A 838 10.77 0.09 5.93
N LEU A 839 10.90 -0.26 4.64
CA LEU A 839 12.14 0.03 3.86
C LEU A 839 11.91 0.51 2.42
N LEU A 840 11.05 1.51 2.25
CA LEU A 840 10.80 2.16 0.96
C LEU A 840 12.02 2.81 0.26
N GLY A 841 13.21 2.77 0.86
CA GLY A 841 14.46 3.23 0.26
C GLY A 841 15.40 2.16 -0.32
N THR A 842 15.10 0.86 -0.25
CA THR A 842 15.98 -0.17 -0.84
C THR A 842 15.59 -0.59 -2.25
N GLN A 843 14.34 -0.36 -2.68
CA GLN A 843 13.85 -0.73 -4.02
C GLN A 843 12.90 0.29 -4.69
N PRO A 844 13.23 1.60 -4.69
CA PRO A 844 12.38 2.65 -5.25
C PRO A 844 12.06 2.47 -6.74
N LEU A 845 12.94 1.79 -7.48
CA LEU A 845 12.73 1.41 -8.88
C LEU A 845 11.63 0.33 -9.03
N LEU A 846 11.57 -0.66 -8.15
CA LEU A 846 10.54 -1.71 -8.22
C LEU A 846 9.17 -1.13 -7.89
N VAL A 847 9.12 -0.33 -6.82
CA VAL A 847 7.94 0.45 -6.44
C VAL A 847 7.47 1.30 -7.61
N GLU A 848 8.38 2.01 -8.29
CA GLU A 848 8.03 2.83 -9.46
C GLU A 848 7.38 2.01 -10.58
N TYR A 849 8.04 0.95 -11.03
CA TYR A 849 7.63 0.21 -12.23
C TYR A 849 6.39 -0.66 -12.00
N LEU A 850 6.23 -1.19 -10.79
CA LEU A 850 5.20 -2.16 -10.49
C LEU A 850 4.02 -1.59 -9.70
N LEU A 851 4.15 -0.39 -9.12
CA LEU A 851 3.03 0.28 -8.45
C LEU A 851 2.60 1.59 -9.11
N TYR A 852 3.42 2.27 -9.92
CA TYR A 852 3.06 3.60 -10.44
C TYR A 852 3.01 3.67 -11.98
N ARG A 853 4.04 3.17 -12.68
CA ARG A 853 4.15 3.32 -14.14
C ARG A 853 3.12 2.48 -14.91
N GLY A 854 1.95 3.06 -15.14
CA GLY A 854 0.85 2.44 -15.90
C GLY A 854 0.04 1.41 -15.11
N GLN A 855 0.19 1.38 -13.77
CA GLN A 855 -0.43 0.39 -12.89
C GLN A 855 -1.69 0.95 -12.24
N ASN A 856 -2.84 0.61 -12.85
CA ASN A 856 -4.15 1.12 -12.47
C ASN A 856 -5.06 0.03 -11.87
N ASP A 857 -4.53 -1.15 -11.54
CA ASP A 857 -5.29 -2.24 -10.95
C ASP A 857 -5.47 -2.07 -9.42
N ASP A 858 -6.50 -2.74 -8.88
CA ASP A 858 -6.89 -2.62 -7.48
C ASP A 858 -5.80 -3.12 -6.52
N TRP A 859 -5.03 -4.15 -6.92
CA TRP A 859 -3.92 -4.65 -6.10
C TRP A 859 -2.82 -3.61 -5.96
N SER A 860 -2.37 -3.01 -7.06
CA SER A 860 -1.40 -1.92 -7.02
C SER A 860 -1.90 -0.74 -6.19
N ALA A 861 -3.19 -0.38 -6.29
CA ALA A 861 -3.82 0.67 -5.48
C ALA A 861 -3.81 0.35 -3.98
N PHE A 862 -4.20 -0.87 -3.61
CA PHE A 862 -4.15 -1.35 -2.24
C PHE A 862 -2.72 -1.30 -1.68
N VAL A 863 -1.73 -1.79 -2.43
CA VAL A 863 -0.33 -1.79 -1.97
C VAL A 863 0.21 -0.37 -1.81
N ARG A 864 -0.13 0.57 -2.72
CA ARG A 864 0.22 2.00 -2.54
C ARG A 864 -0.35 2.55 -1.24
N GLN A 865 -1.62 2.24 -0.94
CA GLN A 865 -2.27 2.72 0.27
C GLN A 865 -1.68 2.07 1.54
N TYR A 866 -1.39 0.77 1.51
CA TYR A 866 -0.70 0.07 2.59
C TYR A 866 0.63 0.74 2.93
N LEU A 867 1.42 1.09 1.90
CA LEU A 867 2.72 1.75 2.03
C LEU A 867 2.65 3.22 2.45
N ALA A 868 1.56 3.93 2.13
CA ALA A 868 1.39 5.33 2.49
C ALA A 868 1.26 5.55 3.99
N THR A 869 0.88 4.52 4.75
CA THR A 869 0.63 4.62 6.19
C THR A 869 1.88 4.49 7.07
N ASP A 870 3.06 4.45 6.45
CA ASP A 870 4.31 4.06 7.10
C ASP A 870 5.32 5.18 7.28
N ARG A 871 6.25 4.98 8.23
CA ARG A 871 7.43 5.84 8.32
C ARG A 871 8.41 5.45 7.21
N PRO A 872 8.75 6.35 6.28
CA PRO A 872 9.75 6.08 5.27
C PRO A 872 11.13 5.93 5.91
N VAL A 873 11.84 4.85 5.58
CA VAL A 873 13.24 4.65 5.96
C VAL A 873 14.06 4.46 4.68
N GLY A 874 14.96 5.41 4.42
CA GLY A 874 15.96 5.35 3.35
C GLY A 874 15.87 6.46 2.31
N ILE A 875 16.70 6.33 1.27
CA ILE A 875 16.84 7.32 0.19
C ILE A 875 15.63 7.17 -0.73
N GLY A 876 14.74 8.17 -0.74
CA GLY A 876 13.43 8.11 -1.44
C GLY A 876 13.50 8.28 -2.97
N GLY A 877 14.65 8.05 -3.62
CA GLY A 877 14.90 8.40 -5.01
C GLY A 877 14.67 7.26 -6.01
N VAL A 878 14.01 7.51 -7.15
CA VAL A 878 13.86 6.59 -8.29
C VAL A 878 15.08 6.69 -9.19
N THR A 879 15.65 5.56 -9.60
CA THR A 879 16.74 5.61 -10.59
C THR A 879 16.20 6.12 -11.94
N ASP A 880 16.68 7.28 -12.36
CA ASP A 880 16.54 7.79 -13.71
C ASP A 880 17.17 6.80 -14.67
N VAL A 881 16.40 6.42 -15.69
CA VAL A 881 16.87 5.65 -16.83
C VAL A 881 16.82 6.53 -18.07
N PRO A 882 17.73 6.36 -19.04
CA PRO A 882 17.57 6.98 -20.34
C PRO A 882 16.18 6.66 -20.91
N THR A 883 15.62 7.55 -21.73
CA THR A 883 14.34 7.28 -22.40
C THR A 883 14.51 6.06 -23.30
N GLY A 884 13.95 4.92 -22.88
CA GLY A 884 14.21 3.62 -23.52
C GLY A 884 15.60 3.05 -23.21
N GLY A 885 16.19 3.32 -22.05
CA GLY A 885 17.50 2.78 -21.64
C GLY A 885 17.40 1.48 -20.83
N THR A 886 18.46 0.67 -20.91
CA THR A 886 18.70 -0.53 -20.10
C THR A 886 18.30 -0.29 -18.64
N PRO A 887 17.40 -1.11 -18.07
CA PRO A 887 17.46 -1.30 -16.63
C PRO A 887 18.84 -1.89 -16.32
N PHE A 888 19.44 -1.36 -15.24
CA PHE A 888 20.75 -1.67 -14.66
C PHE A 888 21.61 -2.76 -15.33
N PRO A 889 22.93 -2.52 -15.52
CA PRO A 889 23.85 -3.64 -15.70
C PRO A 889 23.76 -4.52 -14.45
N LEU A 890 23.28 -5.75 -14.66
CA LEU A 890 23.26 -6.82 -13.67
C LEU A 890 24.55 -6.80 -12.87
N ILE A 891 24.45 -6.57 -11.56
CA ILE A 891 25.58 -6.63 -10.66
C ILE A 891 26.26 -7.99 -10.82
N THR A 892 27.54 -7.91 -11.16
CA THR A 892 28.47 -9.02 -11.28
C THR A 892 28.55 -9.80 -9.97
N GLY A 893 28.19 -11.08 -10.01
CA GLY A 893 28.78 -12.03 -9.08
C GLY A 893 30.29 -12.04 -9.27
N LEU A 894 31.04 -11.94 -8.17
CA LEU A 894 32.47 -12.29 -8.17
C LEU A 894 32.65 -13.65 -8.86
N PRO A 895 33.79 -13.91 -9.54
CA PRO A 895 34.15 -15.24 -9.98
C PRO A 895 34.24 -16.14 -8.75
N LEU A 896 33.14 -16.84 -8.44
CA LEU A 896 33.16 -17.94 -7.51
C LEU A 896 34.03 -19.01 -8.15
N ALA A 897 35.20 -19.23 -7.55
CA ALA A 897 36.11 -20.31 -7.91
C ALA A 897 35.50 -21.66 -7.53
N TYR A 898 34.41 -22.05 -8.21
CA TYR A 898 33.93 -23.42 -8.29
C TYR A 898 33.33 -23.65 -9.67
N ASP A 899 33.88 -24.62 -10.36
CA ASP A 899 33.70 -24.88 -11.80
C ASP A 899 32.30 -25.34 -12.22
N ARG A 900 31.22 -25.05 -11.48
CA ARG A 900 29.85 -25.53 -11.78
C ARG A 900 28.73 -24.57 -11.34
N TYR A 901 28.27 -23.79 -12.32
CA TYR A 901 26.96 -23.12 -12.46
C TYR A 901 26.62 -21.94 -11.51
N LEU A 902 26.44 -20.75 -12.10
CA LEU A 902 25.93 -19.53 -11.46
C LEU A 902 24.38 -19.49 -11.53
N PRO A 903 23.68 -18.86 -10.58
CA PRO A 903 22.30 -18.45 -10.81
C PRO A 903 22.29 -17.39 -11.91
N ILE A 904 21.28 -17.43 -12.77
CA ILE A 904 20.94 -16.27 -13.59
C ILE A 904 20.42 -15.26 -12.57
N VAL A 905 21.20 -14.24 -12.24
CA VAL A 905 20.80 -13.23 -11.24
C VAL A 905 20.03 -12.14 -11.97
N ALA A 906 18.89 -11.75 -11.41
CA ALA A 906 18.20 -10.52 -11.78
C ALA A 906 18.60 -9.41 -10.81
N ARG A 907 19.24 -8.35 -11.31
CA ARG A 907 19.30 -7.03 -10.68
C ARG A 907 19.32 -5.95 -11.75
#